data_AF-A0A940QFD7-F1
#
_entry.id   AF-A0A940QFD7-F1
#
_cell.length_a   1.000
_cell.length_b   1.000
_cell.length_c   1.000
_cell.angle_alpha   90.00
_cell.angle_beta   90.00
_cell.angle_gamma   90.00
#
_symmetry.space_group_name_H-M   'P 1'
#
loop_
_entity.id
_entity.type
_entity.pdbx_description
1 polymer ?
#
loop_
_entity_poly.entity_id
_entity_poly.type
_entity_poly.pdbx_seq_one_letter_code
_entity_poly.pdbx_strand_id
1 'polypeptide(L)'
;MASVRNWKIELLRFFFAISIVVCHFYNLLPATGNILPGVHANLGVEFFFIVSGYLLAKKIMTSEDEISIPELLKRKLLSFYGIWVIAVALMIALYIIFAEKCEYVNFFSDLFLLYGFGFSGVNMPHGWFLSSMMIVTALLAPLIIKIRKRGKIKQDLVYLAMADLLLIGLLFVSGNITGVTDMLGIFMKCNVRALADMLLGVILYAFRYYVREPREGAKAVRAKAAAIIAQVVSYAYLIYFMNTTSEVFSGEFIALACFAVIVYFAFEEKPEAPGNKVSTVLTGFCITLGKLSLPIYIFHPNAKYLVLKLMPDYNPYKQLMLIILISVVLAGVVVFAKQLIRLMRSGGEKTLKGMMSPIAAAAICAAVCLIINSNFQNSAAIFRTSQSFGDKSSTVKCYTGTTVSEDFYVEESSLLSSISFYTITWNNEFEPDQQLNIVVRNKELDSEVYSEAVDMSAFTDAKIYSFVPAEKAELPGNCWYTVEFVPTTSEDQKCMALMMTRESTNTGSAYINGKATDEHIAMNVYTTLRPSVPAYSRAVDNSLSYSDKSSTIKCFSGVTAEERFHNTEAASLEAIRFYAITWHKEFADDQVMKIVVKNTDTNEQIYDSTVKMSEFRDGKAFSLRPDENVALEADCRYSVEFIPTTADDQEFMALLTTKSSDNSDGALYLNGERTDEHISMQVITRGA
;
A
#
# COMPACT_ATOMS: atom_id res chain seq x y z
N MET A 1 42.60 5.57 -17.77
CA MET A 1 41.29 5.84 -18.40
C MET A 1 40.18 5.66 -17.37
N ALA A 2 39.20 6.55 -17.28
CA ALA A 2 38.04 6.34 -16.43
C ALA A 2 37.25 5.13 -16.93
N SER A 3 36.89 4.18 -16.05
CA SER A 3 36.10 3.04 -16.48
C SER A 3 34.69 3.50 -16.88
N VAL A 4 34.30 3.18 -18.10
CA VAL A 4 32.94 3.43 -18.58
C VAL A 4 31.99 2.59 -17.73
N ARG A 5 31.05 3.25 -17.04
CA ARG A 5 30.03 2.57 -16.23
C ARG A 5 29.00 1.90 -17.15
N ASN A 6 28.50 0.77 -16.70
CA ASN A 6 27.44 0.05 -17.38
C ASN A 6 26.08 0.63 -16.98
N TRP A 7 25.45 1.39 -17.86
CA TRP A 7 24.18 2.07 -17.57
C TRP A 7 23.02 1.12 -17.27
N LYS A 8 23.01 -0.10 -17.85
CA LYS A 8 21.99 -1.12 -17.56
C LYS A 8 22.07 -1.56 -16.11
N ILE A 9 23.28 -1.87 -15.64
CA ILE A 9 23.50 -2.22 -14.24
C ILE A 9 23.13 -1.06 -13.32
N GLU A 10 23.44 0.18 -13.68
CA GLU A 10 23.07 1.35 -12.89
C GLU A 10 21.55 1.55 -12.82
N LEU A 11 20.82 1.33 -13.93
CA LEU A 11 19.35 1.34 -13.95
C LEU A 11 18.76 0.23 -13.07
N LEU A 12 19.25 -1.00 -13.20
CA LEU A 12 18.79 -2.14 -12.41
C LEU A 12 19.05 -1.94 -10.92
N ARG A 13 20.22 -1.39 -10.55
CA ARG A 13 20.52 -1.01 -9.17
C ARG A 13 19.49 -0.04 -8.62
N PHE A 14 19.09 0.97 -9.40
CA PHE A 14 18.05 1.89 -8.96
C PHE A 14 16.69 1.19 -8.81
N PHE A 15 16.28 0.41 -9.81
CA PHE A 15 15.03 -0.34 -9.78
C PHE A 15 14.93 -1.27 -8.56
N PHE A 16 15.94 -2.09 -8.30
CA PHE A 16 15.93 -3.00 -7.16
C PHE A 16 16.07 -2.27 -5.82
N ALA A 17 16.76 -1.13 -5.76
CA ALA A 17 16.76 -0.31 -4.55
C ALA A 17 15.34 0.19 -4.21
N ILE A 18 14.60 0.74 -5.19
CA ILE A 18 13.20 1.16 -4.98
C ILE A 18 12.32 -0.04 -4.62
N SER A 19 12.50 -1.18 -5.29
CA SER A 19 11.73 -2.40 -5.01
C SER A 19 11.92 -2.87 -3.56
N ILE A 20 13.15 -2.83 -3.03
CA ILE A 20 13.43 -3.14 -1.61
C ILE A 20 12.73 -2.15 -0.67
N VAL A 21 12.70 -0.86 -1.01
CA VAL A 21 11.97 0.16 -0.21
C VAL A 21 10.47 -0.19 -0.14
N VAL A 22 9.87 -0.56 -1.27
CA VAL A 22 8.46 -1.00 -1.33
C VAL A 22 8.24 -2.21 -0.45
N CYS A 23 9.13 -3.21 -0.51
CA CYS A 23 9.05 -4.40 0.34
C CYS A 23 9.07 -4.03 1.83
N HIS A 24 9.89 -3.08 2.27
CA HIS A 24 9.90 -2.69 3.68
C HIS A 24 8.64 -1.94 4.16
N PHE A 25 7.69 -1.74 3.26
CA PHE A 25 6.39 -1.14 3.52
C PHE A 25 5.21 -2.09 3.25
N TYR A 26 5.42 -3.30 2.68
CA TYR A 26 4.30 -4.17 2.29
C TYR A 26 3.40 -4.54 3.48
N ASN A 27 3.97 -4.72 4.67
CA ASN A 27 3.22 -5.02 5.91
C ASN A 27 2.19 -3.94 6.31
N LEU A 28 2.30 -2.75 5.73
CA LEU A 28 1.36 -1.65 5.99
C LEU A 28 0.31 -1.54 4.87
N LEU A 29 0.52 -2.16 3.71
CA LEU A 29 -0.44 -2.13 2.62
C LEU A 29 -1.58 -3.11 2.91
N PRO A 30 -2.86 -2.70 2.75
CA PRO A 30 -3.98 -3.62 2.89
C PRO A 30 -3.86 -4.73 1.85
N ALA A 31 -3.97 -5.99 2.30
CA ALA A 31 -3.96 -7.16 1.44
C ALA A 31 -5.17 -7.11 0.49
N THR A 32 -4.96 -6.59 -0.71
CA THR A 32 -6.01 -6.40 -1.72
C THR A 32 -5.81 -7.39 -2.86
N GLY A 33 -6.24 -8.64 -2.64
CA GLY A 33 -6.18 -9.72 -3.64
C GLY A 33 -4.82 -10.43 -3.78
N ASN A 34 -4.63 -11.15 -4.89
CA ASN A 34 -3.47 -12.01 -5.13
C ASN A 34 -2.19 -11.28 -5.59
N ILE A 35 -2.28 -9.97 -5.84
CA ILE A 35 -1.16 -9.14 -6.28
C ILE A 35 -0.96 -8.03 -5.26
N LEU A 36 0.10 -8.15 -4.45
CA LEU A 36 0.49 -7.11 -3.51
C LEU A 36 1.87 -6.57 -3.93
N PRO A 37 2.01 -5.27 -4.20
CA PRO A 37 3.25 -4.72 -4.70
C PRO A 37 4.43 -4.97 -3.75
N GLY A 38 5.47 -5.63 -4.26
CA GLY A 38 6.76 -5.77 -3.59
C GLY A 38 6.84 -6.74 -2.41
N VAL A 39 5.94 -7.72 -2.28
CA VAL A 39 6.00 -8.78 -1.25
C VAL A 39 7.38 -9.43 -1.21
N HIS A 40 7.85 -9.93 -2.36
CA HIS A 40 9.14 -10.62 -2.49
C HIS A 40 10.24 -9.70 -3.05
N ALA A 41 10.04 -8.39 -3.03
CA ALA A 41 11.00 -7.43 -3.57
C ALA A 41 12.25 -7.23 -2.68
N ASN A 42 12.24 -7.78 -1.45
CA ASN A 42 13.45 -7.93 -0.64
C ASN A 42 14.53 -8.76 -1.36
N LEU A 43 14.16 -9.65 -2.29
CA LEU A 43 15.09 -10.40 -3.13
C LEU A 43 15.94 -9.53 -4.06
N GLY A 44 15.68 -8.22 -4.11
CA GLY A 44 16.56 -7.28 -4.80
C GLY A 44 17.99 -7.25 -4.23
N VAL A 45 18.22 -7.68 -2.98
CA VAL A 45 19.57 -7.64 -2.38
C VAL A 45 20.54 -8.66 -2.99
N GLU A 46 20.02 -9.78 -3.47
CA GLU A 46 20.70 -10.89 -4.15
C GLU A 46 21.36 -10.35 -5.42
N PHE A 47 20.63 -9.53 -6.18
CA PHE A 47 21.18 -8.81 -7.34
C PHE A 47 22.41 -7.98 -6.96
N PHE A 48 22.36 -7.25 -5.83
CA PHE A 48 23.50 -6.43 -5.40
C PHE A 48 24.69 -7.29 -4.95
N PHE A 49 24.46 -8.45 -4.33
CA PHE A 49 25.53 -9.39 -4.00
C PHE A 49 26.16 -9.99 -5.26
N ILE A 50 25.38 -10.49 -6.22
CA ILE A 50 25.87 -11.03 -7.50
C ILE A 50 26.70 -9.97 -8.24
N VAL A 51 26.19 -8.74 -8.38
CA VAL A 51 26.94 -7.64 -9.01
C VAL A 51 28.22 -7.31 -8.23
N SER A 52 28.19 -7.36 -6.90
CA SER A 52 29.38 -7.10 -6.07
C SER A 52 30.45 -8.17 -6.25
N GLY A 53 30.07 -9.44 -6.27
CA GLY A 53 30.97 -10.57 -6.55
C GLY A 53 31.59 -10.49 -7.94
N TYR A 54 30.76 -10.21 -8.97
CA TYR A 54 31.21 -10.03 -10.34
C TYR A 54 32.25 -8.90 -10.46
N LEU A 55 31.96 -7.74 -9.88
CA LEU A 55 32.87 -6.58 -9.93
C LEU A 55 34.15 -6.80 -9.11
N LEU A 56 34.07 -7.54 -7.99
CA LEU A 56 35.22 -7.94 -7.19
C LEU A 56 36.15 -8.85 -8.01
N ALA A 57 35.59 -9.89 -8.63
CA ALA A 57 36.33 -10.80 -9.51
C ALA A 57 36.96 -10.05 -10.68
N LYS A 58 36.18 -9.21 -11.37
CA LYS A 58 36.69 -8.37 -12.46
C LYS A 58 37.88 -7.54 -12.02
N LYS A 59 37.75 -6.79 -10.92
CA LYS A 59 38.82 -5.93 -10.43
C LYS A 59 40.08 -6.72 -10.10
N ILE A 60 39.95 -7.89 -9.47
CA ILE A 60 41.12 -8.70 -9.08
C ILE A 60 41.78 -9.32 -10.30
N MET A 61 40.99 -9.95 -11.17
CA MET A 61 41.49 -10.74 -12.30
C MET A 61 42.06 -9.87 -13.43
N THR A 62 41.64 -8.61 -13.57
CA THR A 62 42.21 -7.68 -14.58
C THR A 62 43.28 -6.76 -14.03
N SER A 63 43.61 -6.82 -12.73
CA SER A 63 44.69 -5.99 -12.18
C SER A 63 46.04 -6.54 -12.63
N GLU A 64 46.91 -5.66 -13.08
CA GLU A 64 48.33 -5.99 -13.34
C GLU A 64 49.13 -5.98 -12.03
N ASP A 65 48.79 -5.07 -11.12
CA ASP A 65 49.48 -4.92 -9.84
C ASP A 65 49.13 -6.02 -8.82
N GLU A 66 49.98 -6.17 -7.80
CA GLU A 66 49.63 -6.90 -6.59
C GLU A 66 48.53 -6.15 -5.81
N ILE A 67 47.48 -6.87 -5.43
CA ILE A 67 46.33 -6.29 -4.74
C ILE A 67 46.49 -6.54 -3.24
N SER A 68 46.61 -5.46 -2.48
CA SER A 68 46.51 -5.48 -1.03
C SER A 68 45.05 -5.62 -0.59
N ILE A 69 44.74 -6.68 0.18
CA ILE A 69 43.40 -6.93 0.71
C ILE A 69 42.95 -5.82 1.68
N PRO A 70 43.77 -5.37 2.65
CA PRO A 70 43.40 -4.25 3.52
C PRO A 70 43.04 -2.98 2.73
N GLU A 71 43.80 -2.66 1.68
CA GLU A 71 43.54 -1.48 0.85
C GLU A 71 42.26 -1.65 0.01
N LEU A 72 41.99 -2.86 -0.48
CA LEU A 72 40.75 -3.19 -1.18
C LEU A 72 39.53 -2.99 -0.27
N LEU A 73 39.57 -3.51 0.96
CA LEU A 73 38.51 -3.38 1.96
C LEU A 73 38.35 -1.94 2.39
N LYS A 74 39.44 -1.22 2.68
CA LYS A 74 39.42 0.20 3.04
C LYS A 74 38.74 1.04 1.96
N ARG A 75 39.11 0.85 0.68
CA ARG A 75 38.48 1.56 -0.45
C ARG A 75 37.00 1.23 -0.57
N LYS A 76 36.61 -0.03 -0.37
CA LYS A 76 35.21 -0.46 -0.42
C LYS A 76 34.41 0.17 0.73
N LEU A 77 34.91 0.10 1.96
CA LEU A 77 34.30 0.71 3.14
C LEU A 77 34.12 2.22 2.94
N LEU A 78 35.20 2.94 2.61
CA LEU A 78 35.17 4.40 2.39
C LEU A 78 34.24 4.83 1.24
N SER A 79 33.89 3.92 0.32
CA SER A 79 32.98 4.25 -0.78
C SER A 79 31.56 4.55 -0.31
N PHE A 80 31.13 3.97 0.81
CA PHE A 80 29.78 4.10 1.37
C PHE A 80 29.72 4.56 2.83
N TYR A 81 30.79 4.35 3.62
CA TYR A 81 30.78 4.60 5.07
C TYR A 81 30.41 6.04 5.44
N GLY A 82 30.85 7.04 4.67
CA GLY A 82 30.45 8.42 4.91
C GLY A 82 28.93 8.65 4.80
N ILE A 83 28.26 7.96 3.88
CA ILE A 83 26.79 8.03 3.71
C ILE A 83 26.12 7.28 4.87
N TRP A 84 26.67 6.13 5.25
CA TRP A 84 26.20 5.34 6.39
C TRP A 84 26.23 6.13 7.70
N VAL A 85 27.35 6.77 8.03
CA VAL A 85 27.49 7.59 9.24
C VAL A 85 26.47 8.73 9.27
N ILE A 86 26.22 9.40 8.13
CA ILE A 86 25.19 10.44 8.03
C ILE A 86 23.80 9.87 8.32
N ALA A 87 23.49 8.68 7.81
CA ALA A 87 22.19 8.05 8.04
C ALA A 87 22.00 7.58 9.50
N VAL A 88 23.05 7.03 10.12
CA VAL A 88 23.02 6.68 11.56
C VAL A 88 22.84 7.95 12.41
N ALA A 89 23.58 9.02 12.10
CA ALA A 89 23.45 10.30 12.81
C ALA A 89 22.05 10.92 12.64
N LEU A 90 21.47 10.83 11.44
CA LEU A 90 20.09 11.28 11.19
C LEU A 90 19.09 10.47 12.01
N MET A 91 19.24 9.14 12.09
CA MET A 91 18.36 8.29 12.88
C MET A 91 18.45 8.64 14.37
N ILE A 92 19.66 8.86 14.90
CA ILE A 92 19.85 9.35 16.28
C ILE A 92 19.12 10.67 16.50
N ALA A 93 19.25 11.62 15.58
CA ALA A 93 18.57 12.91 15.68
C ALA A 93 17.04 12.74 15.68
N LEU A 94 16.49 11.86 14.84
CA LEU A 94 15.06 11.56 14.82
C LEU A 94 14.59 10.95 16.14
N TYR A 95 15.34 10.03 16.73
CA TYR A 95 15.00 9.44 18.03
C TYR A 95 14.99 10.49 19.16
N ILE A 96 15.95 11.42 19.14
CA ILE A 96 15.99 12.54 20.10
C ILE A 96 14.78 13.46 19.90
N ILE A 97 14.46 13.83 18.66
CA ILE A 97 13.34 14.73 18.34
C ILE A 97 12.01 14.14 18.78
N PHE A 98 11.80 12.83 18.57
CA PHE A 98 10.56 12.15 18.93
C PHE A 98 10.57 11.55 20.35
N ALA A 99 11.56 11.90 21.18
CA ALA A 99 11.69 11.47 22.58
C ALA A 99 11.65 9.94 22.81
N GLU A 100 12.24 9.19 21.89
CA GLU A 100 12.19 7.72 21.89
C GLU A 100 13.37 7.10 22.63
N LYS A 101 13.14 5.94 23.25
CA LYS A 101 14.20 5.25 24.01
C LYS A 101 15.29 4.79 23.05
N CYS A 102 16.48 5.35 23.25
CA CYS A 102 17.66 5.07 22.46
C CYS A 102 18.49 3.98 23.16
N GLU A 103 18.55 2.78 22.58
CA GLU A 103 19.48 1.74 23.01
C GLU A 103 20.87 2.01 22.41
N TYR A 104 21.75 2.66 23.20
CA TYR A 104 23.09 3.05 22.76
C TYR A 104 23.93 1.89 22.19
N VAL A 105 23.74 0.67 22.72
CA VAL A 105 24.43 -0.54 22.24
C VAL A 105 24.05 -0.86 20.80
N ASN A 106 22.79 -0.68 20.42
CA ASN A 106 22.33 -0.91 19.05
C ASN A 106 22.89 0.14 18.09
N PHE A 107 22.99 1.41 18.52
CA PHE A 107 23.64 2.45 17.70
C PHE A 107 25.13 2.19 17.50
N PHE A 108 25.82 1.68 18.51
CA PHE A 108 27.21 1.26 18.36
C PHE A 108 27.33 0.11 17.34
N SER A 109 26.47 -0.90 17.45
CA SER A 109 26.40 -2.01 16.50
C SER A 109 26.15 -1.52 15.06
N ASP A 110 25.21 -0.59 14.89
CA ASP A 110 24.88 0.02 13.59
C ASP A 110 26.04 0.84 13.05
N LEU A 111 26.65 1.71 13.87
CA LEU A 111 27.76 2.58 13.46
C LEU A 111 28.96 1.78 12.92
N PHE A 112 29.29 0.67 13.58
CA PHE A 112 30.42 -0.18 13.22
C PHE A 112 30.07 -1.34 12.27
N LEU A 113 28.83 -1.41 11.78
CA LEU A 113 28.35 -2.47 10.87
C LEU A 113 28.56 -3.87 11.46
N LEU A 114 28.20 -4.07 12.72
CA LEU A 114 28.43 -5.32 13.45
C LEU A 114 27.32 -6.37 13.28
N TYR A 115 26.25 -6.04 12.55
CA TYR A 115 25.09 -6.92 12.37
C TYR A 115 25.46 -8.33 11.86
N GLY A 116 26.36 -8.41 10.87
CA GLY A 116 26.79 -9.70 10.32
C GLY A 116 27.57 -10.58 11.30
N PHE A 117 27.97 -10.05 12.45
CA PHE A 117 28.59 -10.82 13.53
C PHE A 117 27.59 -11.29 14.61
N GLY A 118 26.29 -11.07 14.40
CA GLY A 118 25.23 -11.46 15.34
C GLY A 118 24.88 -10.40 16.38
N PHE A 119 25.47 -9.20 16.29
CA PHE A 119 25.03 -8.07 17.12
C PHE A 119 23.70 -7.51 16.60
N SER A 120 22.78 -7.17 17.49
CA SER A 120 21.51 -6.54 17.13
C SER A 120 21.76 -5.16 16.52
N GLY A 121 21.27 -4.94 15.31
CA GLY A 121 21.18 -3.61 14.70
C GLY A 121 19.73 -3.18 14.62
N VAL A 122 19.12 -2.91 15.78
CA VAL A 122 17.66 -2.68 15.89
C VAL A 122 17.25 -1.38 15.20
N ASN A 123 18.10 -0.35 15.22
CA ASN A 123 17.74 0.97 14.71
C ASN A 123 17.96 1.11 13.21
N MET A 124 18.93 0.38 12.64
CA MET A 124 19.20 0.34 11.20
C MET A 124 19.25 -1.11 10.68
N PRO A 125 18.11 -1.84 10.69
CA PRO A 125 18.09 -3.28 10.43
C PRO A 125 18.71 -3.64 9.07
N HIS A 126 18.61 -2.77 8.07
CA HIS A 126 19.15 -2.96 6.72
C HIS A 126 20.68 -2.85 6.63
N GLY A 127 21.36 -2.48 7.71
CA GLY A 127 22.82 -2.47 7.83
C GLY A 127 23.44 -3.86 7.64
N TRP A 128 22.66 -4.93 7.85
CA TRP A 128 23.07 -6.31 7.63
C TRP A 128 23.71 -6.51 6.24
N PHE A 129 23.11 -5.95 5.18
CA PHE A 129 23.59 -6.12 3.82
C PHE A 129 25.02 -5.57 3.65
N LEU A 130 25.28 -4.37 4.19
CA LEU A 130 26.59 -3.74 4.11
C LEU A 130 27.63 -4.50 4.94
N SER A 131 27.23 -4.98 6.13
CA SER A 131 28.05 -5.82 6.98
C SER A 131 28.44 -7.12 6.26
N SER A 132 27.46 -7.90 5.79
CA SER A 132 27.69 -9.19 5.13
C SER A 132 28.50 -9.02 3.84
N MET A 133 28.24 -7.97 3.04
CA MET A 133 29.05 -7.66 1.85
C MET A 133 30.52 -7.43 2.22
N MET A 134 30.82 -6.74 3.31
CA MET A 134 32.20 -6.49 3.76
C MET A 134 32.89 -7.75 4.26
N ILE A 135 32.20 -8.55 5.09
CA ILE A 135 32.70 -9.84 5.59
C ILE A 135 33.01 -10.78 4.42
N VAL A 136 32.06 -10.95 3.50
CA VAL A 136 32.22 -11.83 2.35
C VAL A 136 33.28 -11.31 1.36
N THR A 137 33.41 -9.99 1.18
CA THR A 137 34.51 -9.43 0.40
C THR A 137 35.86 -9.80 1.01
N ALA A 138 35.99 -9.73 2.34
CA ALA A 138 37.23 -10.11 3.04
C ALA A 138 37.55 -11.60 2.88
N LEU A 139 36.52 -12.46 2.82
CA LEU A 139 36.65 -13.90 2.63
C LEU A 139 36.98 -14.28 1.17
N LEU A 140 36.26 -13.70 0.19
CA LEU A 140 36.41 -14.05 -1.23
C LEU A 140 37.64 -13.43 -1.88
N ALA A 141 38.06 -12.22 -1.49
CA ALA A 141 39.22 -11.54 -2.06
C ALA A 141 40.51 -12.40 -2.07
N PRO A 142 40.97 -13.00 -0.95
CA PRO A 142 42.15 -13.85 -0.94
C PRO A 142 42.00 -15.08 -1.84
N LEU A 143 40.81 -15.68 -1.89
CA LEU A 143 40.51 -16.83 -2.76
C LEU A 143 40.67 -16.46 -4.23
N ILE A 144 40.08 -15.34 -4.67
CA ILE A 144 40.18 -14.87 -6.05
C ILE A 144 41.62 -14.50 -6.41
N ILE A 145 42.37 -13.86 -5.51
CA ILE A 145 43.80 -13.56 -5.71
C ILE A 145 44.59 -14.85 -5.91
N LYS A 146 44.31 -15.90 -5.13
CA LYS A 146 44.96 -17.21 -5.26
C LYS A 146 44.62 -17.89 -6.59
N ILE A 147 43.36 -17.84 -7.03
CA ILE A 147 42.91 -18.34 -8.34
C ILE A 147 43.64 -17.60 -9.47
N ARG A 148 43.71 -16.26 -9.39
CA ARG A 148 44.47 -15.43 -10.33
C ARG A 148 45.93 -15.88 -10.44
N LYS A 149 46.62 -16.03 -9.28
CA LYS A 149 48.05 -16.42 -9.24
C LYS A 149 48.30 -17.82 -9.81
N ARG A 150 47.35 -18.75 -9.70
CA ARG A 150 47.47 -20.11 -10.26
C ARG A 150 47.26 -20.17 -11.77
N GLY A 151 46.47 -19.26 -12.34
CA GLY A 151 46.13 -19.25 -13.76
C GLY A 151 45.25 -20.42 -14.22
N LYS A 152 44.71 -21.24 -13.31
CA LYS A 152 43.91 -22.45 -13.62
C LYS A 152 42.40 -22.21 -13.57
N ILE A 153 41.95 -21.09 -14.13
CA ILE A 153 40.56 -20.60 -13.99
C ILE A 153 39.49 -21.65 -14.38
N LYS A 154 39.76 -22.53 -15.35
CA LYS A 154 38.81 -23.59 -15.75
C LYS A 154 38.57 -24.61 -14.62
N GLN A 155 39.64 -25.04 -13.95
CA GLN A 155 39.54 -25.99 -12.84
C GLN A 155 38.92 -25.31 -11.62
N ASP A 156 39.35 -24.07 -11.35
CA ASP A 156 38.80 -23.28 -10.25
C ASP A 156 37.30 -23.00 -10.46
N LEU A 157 36.82 -22.80 -11.69
CA LEU A 157 35.39 -22.62 -12.00
C LEU A 157 34.53 -23.81 -11.55
N VAL A 158 35.01 -25.04 -11.73
CA VAL A 158 34.29 -26.24 -11.27
C VAL A 158 34.20 -26.24 -9.75
N TYR A 159 35.28 -25.95 -9.05
CA TYR A 159 35.28 -25.88 -7.58
C TYR A 159 34.40 -24.74 -7.05
N LEU A 160 34.42 -23.57 -7.69
CA LEU A 160 33.55 -22.45 -7.33
C LEU A 160 32.08 -22.83 -7.54
N ALA A 161 31.73 -23.44 -8.67
CA ALA A 161 30.36 -23.89 -8.95
C ALA A 161 29.87 -24.96 -7.96
N MET A 162 30.73 -25.92 -7.59
CA MET A 162 30.39 -26.90 -6.56
C MET A 162 30.18 -26.24 -5.18
N ALA A 163 31.04 -25.29 -4.80
CA ALA A 163 30.89 -24.56 -3.55
C ALA A 163 29.61 -23.71 -3.53
N ASP A 164 29.26 -23.06 -4.64
CA ASP A 164 28.03 -22.28 -4.80
C ASP A 164 26.78 -23.17 -4.69
N LEU A 165 26.76 -24.30 -5.39
CA LEU A 165 25.67 -25.28 -5.30
C LEU A 165 25.49 -25.81 -3.87
N LEU A 166 26.57 -26.04 -3.13
CA LEU A 166 26.50 -26.46 -1.72
C LEU A 166 25.89 -25.36 -0.83
N LEU A 167 26.27 -24.10 -1.05
CA LEU A 167 25.72 -22.97 -0.28
C LEU A 167 24.25 -22.71 -0.60
N ILE A 168 23.87 -22.73 -1.89
CA ILE A 168 22.47 -22.63 -2.32
C ILE A 168 21.66 -23.81 -1.81
N GLY A 169 22.22 -25.03 -1.85
CA GLY A 169 21.58 -26.22 -1.29
C GLY A 169 21.38 -26.12 0.22
N LEU A 170 22.33 -25.54 0.97
CA LEU A 170 22.18 -25.27 2.40
C LEU A 170 21.05 -24.27 2.66
N LEU A 171 20.95 -23.20 1.87
CA LEU A 171 19.86 -22.23 1.96
C LEU A 171 18.50 -22.87 1.61
N PHE A 172 18.47 -23.77 0.63
CA PHE A 172 17.29 -24.56 0.27
C PHE A 172 16.82 -25.43 1.44
N VAL A 173 17.73 -26.17 2.07
CA VAL A 173 17.38 -26.99 3.25
C VAL A 173 16.94 -26.14 4.44
N SER A 174 17.36 -24.87 4.52
CA SER A 174 16.90 -23.93 5.56
C SER A 174 15.48 -23.39 5.36
N GLY A 175 14.77 -23.78 4.28
CA GLY A 175 13.34 -23.51 4.09
C GLY A 175 12.99 -22.21 3.38
N ASN A 176 13.90 -21.25 3.24
CA ASN A 176 13.80 -20.09 2.33
C ASN A 176 15.19 -19.45 2.14
N ILE A 177 15.37 -18.71 1.05
CA ILE A 177 16.53 -17.82 0.84
C ILE A 177 16.38 -16.61 1.76
N THR A 178 15.16 -16.11 1.91
CA THR A 178 14.86 -14.94 2.75
C THR A 178 15.18 -15.20 4.23
N GLY A 179 15.19 -14.16 5.07
CA GLY A 179 15.67 -14.27 6.46
C GLY A 179 17.14 -13.85 6.62
N VAL A 180 17.41 -13.19 7.74
CA VAL A 180 18.66 -12.47 8.00
C VAL A 180 19.29 -12.91 9.33
N THR A 181 18.45 -13.15 10.33
CA THR A 181 18.83 -13.37 11.73
C THR A 181 19.10 -14.83 12.08
N ASP A 182 18.69 -15.78 11.23
CA ASP A 182 18.80 -17.19 11.55
C ASP A 182 20.27 -17.62 11.61
N MET A 183 20.62 -18.46 12.56
CA MET A 183 21.95 -19.06 12.65
C MET A 183 21.99 -20.35 11.84
N LEU A 184 22.83 -20.39 10.80
CA LEU A 184 23.15 -21.60 10.05
C LEU A 184 24.49 -22.15 10.55
N GLY A 185 24.42 -22.88 11.67
CA GLY A 185 25.59 -23.33 12.42
C GLY A 185 26.25 -22.16 13.15
N ILE A 186 27.48 -21.82 12.77
CA ILE A 186 28.25 -20.71 13.37
C ILE A 186 28.14 -19.39 12.59
N PHE A 187 27.46 -19.40 11.44
CA PHE A 187 27.30 -18.22 10.60
C PHE A 187 25.86 -17.76 10.59
N MET A 188 25.66 -16.44 10.66
CA MET A 188 24.37 -15.83 10.34
C MET A 188 23.97 -16.16 8.90
N LYS A 189 22.69 -16.48 8.68
CA LYS A 189 22.11 -16.80 7.38
C LYS A 189 22.40 -15.73 6.34
N CYS A 190 22.36 -14.45 6.73
CA CYS A 190 22.71 -13.33 5.87
C CYS A 190 24.14 -13.38 5.29
N ASN A 191 25.11 -13.92 6.03
CA ASN A 191 26.48 -14.09 5.56
C ASN A 191 26.60 -15.27 4.59
N VAL A 192 25.92 -16.38 4.88
CA VAL A 192 25.88 -17.55 3.97
C VAL A 192 25.25 -17.14 2.64
N ARG A 193 24.17 -16.37 2.70
CA ARG A 193 23.47 -15.82 1.54
C ARG A 193 24.33 -14.88 0.72
N ALA A 194 24.94 -13.89 1.38
CA ALA A 194 25.90 -12.99 0.76
C ALA A 194 27.08 -13.75 0.12
N LEU A 195 27.57 -14.82 0.77
CA LEU A 195 28.65 -15.65 0.26
C LEU A 195 28.24 -16.40 -1.00
N ALA A 196 27.08 -17.06 -1.01
CA ALA A 196 26.52 -17.75 -2.17
C ALA A 196 26.35 -16.77 -3.35
N ASP A 197 25.61 -15.69 -3.16
CA ASP A 197 25.28 -14.76 -4.23
C ASP A 197 26.53 -14.04 -4.78
N MET A 198 27.47 -13.65 -3.92
CA MET A 198 28.73 -13.07 -4.38
C MET A 198 29.60 -14.11 -5.10
N LEU A 199 29.61 -15.36 -4.66
CA LEU A 199 30.32 -16.45 -5.32
C LEU A 199 29.75 -16.73 -6.71
N LEU A 200 28.42 -16.76 -6.84
CA LEU A 200 27.72 -16.80 -8.13
C LEU A 200 28.16 -15.64 -9.04
N GLY A 201 28.28 -14.43 -8.52
CA GLY A 201 28.87 -13.30 -9.24
C GLY A 201 30.30 -13.54 -9.75
N VAL A 202 31.15 -14.16 -8.93
CA VAL A 202 32.52 -14.56 -9.31
C VAL A 202 32.49 -15.61 -10.43
N ILE A 203 31.60 -16.60 -10.33
CA ILE A 203 31.38 -17.65 -11.34
C ILE A 203 30.96 -17.03 -12.68
N LEU A 204 29.99 -16.10 -12.68
CA LEU A 204 29.55 -15.42 -13.90
C LEU A 204 30.69 -14.65 -14.58
N TYR A 205 31.55 -13.99 -13.79
CA TYR A 205 32.74 -13.32 -14.33
C TYR A 205 33.74 -14.32 -14.93
N ALA A 206 34.05 -15.40 -14.22
CA ALA A 206 34.97 -16.43 -14.67
C ALA A 206 34.44 -17.16 -15.92
N PHE A 207 33.15 -17.46 -15.98
CA PHE A 207 32.47 -18.05 -17.12
C PHE A 207 32.55 -17.12 -18.34
N ARG A 208 32.29 -15.81 -18.16
CA ARG A 208 32.46 -14.82 -19.24
C ARG A 208 33.90 -14.73 -19.72
N TYR A 209 34.87 -14.77 -18.82
CA TYR A 209 36.29 -14.77 -19.18
C TYR A 209 36.62 -16.00 -20.04
N TYR A 210 35.97 -17.15 -19.75
CA TYR A 210 36.19 -18.40 -20.44
C TYR A 210 35.49 -18.49 -21.82
N VAL A 211 34.22 -18.09 -21.93
CA VAL A 211 33.37 -18.28 -23.12
C VAL A 211 33.61 -17.22 -24.22
N ARG A 212 34.70 -16.46 -24.13
CA ARG A 212 34.96 -15.24 -24.92
C ARG A 212 35.23 -15.47 -26.43
N GLU A 213 34.98 -16.66 -26.95
CA GLU A 213 35.12 -16.95 -28.37
C GLU A 213 34.08 -16.17 -29.19
N PRO A 214 34.51 -15.34 -30.15
CA PRO A 214 33.58 -14.65 -31.03
C PRO A 214 32.75 -15.68 -31.80
N ARG A 215 31.44 -15.65 -31.63
CA ARG A 215 30.53 -16.35 -32.55
C ARG A 215 30.36 -15.45 -33.78
N GLU A 216 30.59 -15.98 -34.96
CA GLU A 216 30.37 -15.27 -36.22
C GLU A 216 29.12 -15.78 -36.95
N GLY A 217 28.57 -14.93 -37.83
CA GLY A 217 27.45 -15.25 -38.71
C GLY A 217 26.12 -15.56 -37.99
N ALA A 218 25.33 -16.48 -38.57
CA ALA A 218 23.98 -16.81 -38.10
C ALA A 218 23.95 -17.36 -36.65
N LYS A 219 25.03 -17.99 -36.19
CA LYS A 219 25.16 -18.49 -34.81
C LYS A 219 25.22 -17.35 -33.79
N ALA A 220 25.85 -16.22 -34.15
CA ALA A 220 25.90 -15.03 -33.32
C ALA A 220 24.52 -14.39 -33.16
N VAL A 221 23.77 -14.30 -34.27
CA VAL A 221 22.40 -13.74 -34.28
C VAL A 221 21.46 -14.60 -33.43
N ARG A 222 21.48 -15.92 -33.60
CA ARG A 222 20.67 -16.84 -32.78
C ARG A 222 21.03 -16.77 -31.29
N ALA A 223 22.32 -16.70 -30.96
CA ALA A 223 22.76 -16.56 -29.58
C ALA A 223 22.29 -15.24 -28.96
N LYS A 224 22.36 -14.14 -29.70
CA LYS A 224 21.86 -12.83 -29.28
C LYS A 224 20.34 -12.85 -29.08
N ALA A 225 19.60 -13.46 -30.00
CA ALA A 225 18.14 -13.61 -29.86
C ALA A 225 17.78 -14.44 -28.62
N ALA A 226 18.45 -15.57 -28.40
CA ALA A 226 18.25 -16.38 -27.20
C ALA A 226 18.58 -15.63 -25.91
N ALA A 227 19.65 -14.83 -25.89
CA ALA A 227 20.02 -13.98 -24.76
C ALA A 227 18.96 -12.92 -24.44
N ILE A 228 18.36 -12.31 -25.46
CA ILE A 228 17.27 -11.33 -25.29
C ILE A 228 16.02 -12.02 -24.73
N ILE A 229 15.63 -13.18 -25.29
CA ILE A 229 14.49 -13.95 -24.80
C ILE A 229 14.70 -14.36 -23.34
N ALA A 230 15.89 -14.88 -23.00
CA ALA A 230 16.22 -15.25 -21.62
C ALA A 230 16.10 -14.06 -20.67
N GLN A 231 16.62 -12.88 -21.05
CA GLN A 231 16.49 -11.67 -20.23
C GLN A 231 15.03 -11.23 -20.06
N VAL A 232 14.24 -11.22 -21.14
CA VAL A 232 12.82 -10.82 -21.08
C VAL A 232 12.03 -11.76 -20.18
N VAL A 233 12.25 -13.08 -20.31
CA VAL A 233 11.62 -14.08 -19.45
C VAL A 233 12.05 -13.89 -18.00
N SER A 234 13.33 -13.66 -17.74
CA SER A 234 13.84 -13.38 -16.38
C SER A 234 13.24 -12.11 -15.78
N TYR A 235 13.12 -11.02 -16.55
CA TYR A 235 12.47 -9.79 -16.09
C TYR A 235 10.99 -10.00 -15.81
N ALA A 236 10.26 -10.65 -16.71
CA ALA A 236 8.84 -10.94 -16.55
C ALA A 236 8.59 -11.81 -15.31
N TYR A 237 9.41 -12.85 -15.12
CA TYR A 237 9.34 -13.70 -13.93
C TYR A 237 9.62 -12.92 -12.64
N LEU A 238 10.68 -12.09 -12.60
CA LEU A 238 10.99 -11.29 -11.41
C LEU A 238 9.88 -10.28 -11.09
N ILE A 239 9.32 -9.60 -12.09
CA ILE A 239 8.20 -8.67 -11.90
C ILE A 239 6.98 -9.42 -11.37
N TYR A 240 6.64 -10.57 -11.95
CA TYR A 240 5.53 -11.39 -11.48
C TYR A 240 5.76 -11.86 -10.03
N PHE A 241 6.91 -12.49 -9.76
CA PHE A 241 7.21 -13.09 -8.47
C PHE A 241 7.37 -12.04 -7.36
N MET A 242 7.93 -10.87 -7.64
CA MET A 242 8.06 -9.80 -6.63
C MET A 242 6.71 -9.21 -6.19
N ASN A 243 5.64 -9.42 -6.96
CA ASN A 243 4.32 -8.83 -6.71
C ASN A 243 3.22 -9.86 -6.43
N THR A 244 3.52 -11.16 -6.48
CA THR A 244 2.55 -12.20 -6.10
C THR A 244 2.55 -12.40 -4.59
N THR A 245 1.37 -12.66 -4.01
CA THR A 245 1.24 -13.08 -2.60
C THR A 245 1.56 -14.56 -2.40
N SER A 246 1.66 -15.34 -3.47
CA SER A 246 1.94 -16.77 -3.38
C SER A 246 3.33 -17.05 -2.80
N GLU A 247 3.39 -17.66 -1.62
CA GLU A 247 4.64 -18.12 -0.98
C GLU A 247 5.13 -19.44 -1.58
N VAL A 248 5.30 -19.48 -2.90
CA VAL A 248 5.87 -20.67 -3.54
C VAL A 248 7.37 -20.69 -3.24
N PHE A 249 7.77 -21.50 -2.26
CA PHE A 249 9.16 -21.67 -1.80
C PHE A 249 10.18 -21.83 -2.95
N SER A 250 9.86 -22.60 -3.99
CA SER A 250 10.75 -22.77 -5.15
C SER A 250 10.96 -21.49 -5.96
N GLY A 251 10.08 -20.50 -5.80
CA GLY A 251 10.09 -19.28 -6.59
C GLY A 251 11.27 -18.36 -6.30
N GLU A 252 11.77 -18.34 -5.06
CA GLU A 252 12.94 -17.53 -4.66
C GLU A 252 14.22 -18.02 -5.36
N PHE A 253 14.41 -19.34 -5.50
CA PHE A 253 15.57 -19.93 -6.18
C PHE A 253 15.52 -19.70 -7.70
N ILE A 254 14.34 -19.73 -8.30
CA ILE A 254 14.16 -19.36 -9.71
C ILE A 254 14.46 -17.85 -9.90
N ALA A 255 14.07 -17.00 -8.95
CA ALA A 255 14.42 -15.58 -8.97
C ALA A 255 15.94 -15.37 -8.91
N LEU A 256 16.66 -16.14 -8.08
CA LEU A 256 18.13 -16.12 -8.04
C LEU A 256 18.75 -16.48 -9.39
N ALA A 257 18.26 -17.53 -10.05
CA ALA A 257 18.69 -17.90 -11.40
C ALA A 257 18.41 -16.79 -12.43
N CYS A 258 17.25 -16.13 -12.34
CA CYS A 258 16.89 -14.99 -13.18
C CYS A 258 17.84 -13.81 -12.98
N PHE A 259 18.23 -13.49 -11.75
CA PHE A 259 19.24 -12.46 -11.49
C PHE A 259 20.58 -12.80 -12.12
N ALA A 260 21.02 -14.05 -12.04
CA ALA A 260 22.27 -14.49 -12.64
C ALA A 260 22.28 -14.30 -14.17
N VAL A 261 21.17 -14.66 -14.84
CA VAL A 261 20.95 -14.45 -16.28
C VAL A 261 21.03 -12.95 -16.62
N ILE A 262 20.29 -12.11 -15.88
CA ILE A 262 20.26 -10.67 -16.10
C ILE A 262 21.65 -10.05 -15.92
N VAL A 263 22.37 -10.39 -14.84
CA VAL A 263 23.70 -9.83 -14.57
C VAL A 263 24.71 -10.28 -15.62
N TYR A 264 24.70 -11.56 -16.02
CA TYR A 264 25.60 -12.08 -17.04
C TYR A 264 25.47 -11.31 -18.35
N PHE A 265 24.25 -11.22 -18.89
CA PHE A 265 24.00 -10.56 -20.16
C PHE A 265 24.17 -9.05 -20.10
N ALA A 266 23.81 -8.41 -18.97
CA ALA A 266 24.04 -6.99 -18.78
C ALA A 266 25.53 -6.63 -18.91
N PHE A 267 26.46 -7.50 -18.46
CA PHE A 267 27.90 -7.28 -18.61
C PHE A 267 28.53 -7.85 -19.90
N GLU A 268 27.81 -8.69 -20.66
CA GLU A 268 28.25 -9.23 -21.94
C GLU A 268 28.28 -8.14 -23.02
N GLU A 269 27.23 -7.33 -23.08
CA GLU A 269 27.09 -6.27 -24.07
C GLU A 269 28.23 -5.25 -23.96
N LYS A 270 28.85 -4.93 -25.10
CA LYS A 270 29.77 -3.80 -25.17
C LYS A 270 28.96 -2.54 -24.87
N PRO A 271 29.47 -1.62 -24.02
CA PRO A 271 28.81 -0.33 -23.86
C PRO A 271 28.71 0.30 -25.25
N GLU A 272 27.48 0.46 -25.74
CA GLU A 272 27.23 1.05 -27.05
C GLU A 272 27.93 2.41 -27.10
N ALA A 273 28.78 2.62 -28.11
CA ALA A 273 29.35 3.93 -28.34
C ALA A 273 28.17 4.90 -28.57
N PRO A 274 28.10 6.03 -27.85
CA PRO A 274 27.01 6.98 -27.98
C PRO A 274 27.02 7.61 -29.38
N GLY A 275 26.39 6.96 -30.35
CA GLY A 275 26.27 7.45 -31.72
C GLY A 275 25.13 8.46 -31.88
N ASN A 276 24.17 8.49 -30.94
CA ASN A 276 23.05 9.43 -30.97
C ASN A 276 22.95 10.25 -29.65
N LYS A 277 22.46 11.49 -29.75
CA LYS A 277 22.37 12.40 -28.58
C LYS A 277 21.38 11.90 -27.53
N VAL A 278 20.30 11.24 -27.96
CA VAL A 278 19.23 10.72 -27.07
C VAL A 278 19.75 9.60 -26.17
N SER A 279 20.53 8.67 -26.73
CA SER A 279 21.17 7.55 -26.02
C SER A 279 22.20 8.06 -25.05
N THR A 280 22.90 9.15 -25.37
CA THR A 280 23.84 9.81 -24.45
C THR A 280 23.12 10.39 -23.23
N VAL A 281 22.00 11.08 -23.43
CA VAL A 281 21.19 11.65 -22.34
C VAL A 281 20.59 10.53 -21.48
N LEU A 282 19.99 9.52 -22.10
CA LEU A 282 19.38 8.39 -21.39
C LEU A 282 20.43 7.59 -20.60
N THR A 283 21.58 7.30 -21.21
CA THR A 283 22.72 6.66 -20.54
C THR A 283 23.18 7.49 -19.33
N GLY A 284 23.31 8.81 -19.49
CA GLY A 284 23.66 9.71 -18.41
C GLY A 284 22.63 9.70 -17.27
N PHE A 285 21.35 9.67 -17.61
CA PHE A 285 20.24 9.58 -16.65
C PHE A 285 20.29 8.26 -15.87
N CYS A 286 20.39 7.11 -16.54
CA CYS A 286 20.49 5.80 -15.88
C CYS A 286 21.72 5.70 -14.95
N ILE A 287 22.87 6.25 -15.37
CA ILE A 287 24.06 6.32 -14.52
C ILE A 287 23.81 7.19 -13.27
N THR A 288 23.03 8.27 -13.39
CA THR A 288 22.66 9.09 -12.24
C THR A 288 21.70 8.36 -11.32
N LEU A 289 20.70 7.66 -11.85
CA LEU A 289 19.81 6.82 -11.05
C LEU A 289 20.58 5.76 -10.25
N GLY A 290 21.55 5.07 -10.86
CA GLY A 290 22.38 4.10 -10.15
C GLY A 290 23.26 4.69 -9.05
N LYS A 291 23.64 5.97 -9.15
CA LYS A 291 24.33 6.67 -8.03
C LYS A 291 23.41 6.94 -6.84
N LEU A 292 22.10 7.07 -7.08
CA LEU A 292 21.10 7.27 -6.02
C LEU A 292 20.72 5.97 -5.32
N SER A 293 20.92 4.80 -5.96
CA SER A 293 20.43 3.52 -5.45
C SER A 293 20.88 3.19 -4.02
N LEU A 294 22.17 3.35 -3.72
CA LEU A 294 22.72 3.04 -2.40
C LEU A 294 22.29 4.07 -1.34
N PRO A 295 22.38 5.39 -1.58
CA PRO A 295 21.79 6.36 -0.67
C PRO A 295 20.29 6.12 -0.39
N ILE A 296 19.48 5.80 -1.40
CA ILE A 296 18.05 5.48 -1.21
C ILE A 296 17.89 4.30 -0.24
N TYR A 297 18.60 3.20 -0.48
CA TYR A 297 18.61 2.03 0.40
C TYR A 297 19.10 2.33 1.82
N ILE A 298 20.00 3.30 1.99
CA ILE A 298 20.51 3.68 3.33
C ILE A 298 19.52 4.62 4.05
N PHE A 299 18.83 5.50 3.33
CA PHE A 299 17.97 6.53 3.92
C PHE A 299 16.50 6.13 4.05
N HIS A 300 16.01 5.08 3.37
CA HIS A 300 14.62 4.66 3.51
C HIS A 300 14.17 4.32 4.93
N PRO A 301 15.01 3.82 5.86
CA PRO A 301 14.57 3.60 7.24
C PRO A 301 14.29 4.92 7.96
N ASN A 302 15.13 5.93 7.72
CA ASN A 302 14.96 7.28 8.24
C ASN A 302 13.66 7.92 7.70
N ALA A 303 13.44 7.78 6.39
CA ALA A 303 12.22 8.26 5.74
C ALA A 303 10.96 7.55 6.28
N LYS A 304 11.01 6.21 6.42
CA LYS A 304 9.94 5.41 7.01
C LYS A 304 9.63 5.87 8.43
N TYR A 305 10.64 5.98 9.28
CA TYR A 305 10.47 6.42 10.66
C TYR A 305 9.84 7.81 10.74
N LEU A 306 10.36 8.76 9.96
CA LEU A 306 9.85 10.13 9.91
C LEU A 306 8.37 10.19 9.46
N VAL A 307 8.01 9.49 8.39
CA VAL A 307 6.64 9.49 7.85
C VAL A 307 5.67 8.83 8.81
N LEU A 308 6.02 7.69 9.40
CA LEU A 308 5.15 6.99 10.33
C LEU A 308 4.92 7.79 11.63
N LYS A 309 5.89 8.62 12.04
CA LYS A 309 5.73 9.49 13.22
C LYS A 309 4.97 10.78 12.93
N LEU A 310 5.23 11.42 11.79
CA LEU A 310 4.58 12.70 11.46
C LEU A 310 3.20 12.54 10.83
N MET A 311 2.92 11.40 10.20
CA MET A 311 1.70 11.17 9.43
C MET A 311 1.12 9.76 9.67
N PRO A 312 0.88 9.36 10.93
CA PRO A 312 0.36 8.02 11.26
C PRO A 312 -1.02 7.77 10.62
N ASP A 313 -1.83 8.83 10.49
CA ASP A 313 -3.21 8.74 10.00
C ASP A 313 -3.30 8.67 8.47
N TYR A 314 -2.19 8.83 7.76
CA TYR A 314 -2.20 8.77 6.30
C TYR A 314 -2.49 7.35 5.82
N ASN A 315 -3.22 7.23 4.71
CA ASN A 315 -3.38 5.97 3.98
C ASN A 315 -1.99 5.35 3.71
N PRO A 316 -1.78 4.04 3.92
CA PRO A 316 -0.49 3.39 3.71
C PRO A 316 0.12 3.66 2.33
N TYR A 317 -0.68 3.72 1.26
CA TYR A 317 -0.18 4.09 -0.06
C TYR A 317 0.43 5.50 -0.07
N LYS A 318 -0.21 6.48 0.59
CA LYS A 318 0.35 7.85 0.72
C LYS A 318 1.65 7.84 1.52
N GLN A 319 1.69 7.09 2.62
CA GLN A 319 2.89 6.93 3.42
C GLN A 319 4.04 6.32 2.59
N LEU A 320 3.78 5.26 1.82
CA LEU A 320 4.78 4.65 0.91
C LEU A 320 5.33 5.68 -0.08
N MET A 321 4.46 6.43 -0.74
CA MET A 321 4.88 7.44 -1.71
C MET A 321 5.75 8.52 -1.07
N LEU A 322 5.39 8.98 0.13
CA LEU A 322 6.18 9.94 0.90
C LEU A 322 7.52 9.36 1.35
N ILE A 323 7.56 8.09 1.75
CA ILE A 323 8.80 7.41 2.12
C ILE A 323 9.74 7.32 0.94
N ILE A 324 9.26 6.90 -0.24
CA ILE A 324 10.05 6.86 -1.47
C ILE A 324 10.55 8.26 -1.82
N LEU A 325 9.66 9.25 -1.79
CA LEU A 325 9.98 10.65 -2.08
C LEU A 325 11.08 11.18 -1.16
N ILE A 326 10.91 11.07 0.16
CA ILE A 326 11.88 11.54 1.15
C ILE A 326 13.20 10.79 1.00
N SER A 327 13.17 9.48 0.76
CA SER A 327 14.38 8.68 0.52
C SER A 327 15.17 9.17 -0.70
N VAL A 328 14.48 9.48 -1.81
CA VAL A 328 15.09 10.01 -3.03
C VAL A 328 15.64 11.42 -2.81
N VAL A 329 14.92 12.27 -2.07
CA VAL A 329 15.38 13.63 -1.72
C VAL A 329 16.64 13.57 -0.86
N LEU A 330 16.64 12.79 0.22
CA LEU A 330 17.82 12.61 1.08
C LEU A 330 19.01 12.04 0.29
N ALA A 331 18.76 11.05 -0.57
CA ALA A 331 19.75 10.52 -1.49
C ALA A 331 20.34 11.58 -2.42
N GLY A 332 19.48 12.42 -3.01
CA GLY A 332 19.85 13.52 -3.89
C GLY A 332 20.74 14.54 -3.18
N VAL A 333 20.37 14.96 -1.96
CA VAL A 333 21.13 15.90 -1.13
C VAL A 333 22.53 15.37 -0.84
N VAL A 334 22.67 14.11 -0.43
CA VAL A 334 23.99 13.53 -0.11
C VAL A 334 24.86 13.36 -1.36
N VAL A 335 24.27 12.94 -2.48
CA VAL A 335 25.00 12.86 -3.76
C VAL A 335 25.45 14.25 -4.22
N PHE A 336 24.60 15.27 -4.08
CA PHE A 336 24.92 16.65 -4.40
C PHE A 336 26.05 17.20 -3.50
N ALA A 337 25.94 17.04 -2.18
CA ALA A 337 26.96 17.47 -1.23
C ALA A 337 28.33 16.83 -1.54
N LYS A 338 28.35 15.54 -1.87
CA LYS A 338 29.58 14.84 -2.30
C LYS A 338 30.18 15.41 -3.58
N GLN A 339 29.36 15.87 -4.52
CA GLN A 339 29.83 16.54 -5.74
C GLN A 339 30.36 17.95 -5.44
N LEU A 340 29.67 18.71 -4.59
CA LEU A 340 30.10 20.04 -4.17
C LEU A 340 31.47 20.00 -3.47
N ILE A 341 31.68 19.05 -2.55
CA ILE A 341 32.97 18.85 -1.88
C ILE A 341 34.09 18.55 -2.88
N ARG A 342 33.80 17.76 -3.92
CA ARG A 342 34.78 17.47 -4.98
C ARG A 342 35.10 18.71 -5.81
N LEU A 343 34.08 19.51 -6.15
CA LEU A 343 34.24 20.76 -6.89
C LEU A 343 35.13 21.75 -6.13
N MET A 344 34.87 21.93 -4.82
CA MET A 344 35.66 22.81 -3.96
C MET A 344 37.12 22.36 -3.87
N ARG A 345 37.38 21.04 -3.88
CA ARG A 345 38.75 20.49 -3.87
C ARG A 345 39.46 20.60 -5.21
N SER A 346 38.74 20.68 -6.33
CA SER A 346 39.32 20.65 -7.68
C SER A 346 39.55 22.03 -8.32
N GLY A 347 39.37 23.13 -7.60
CA GLY A 347 39.67 24.48 -8.12
C GLY A 347 38.69 25.02 -9.17
N GLY A 348 37.41 24.65 -9.13
CA GLY A 348 36.31 25.40 -9.77
C GLY A 348 36.09 25.29 -11.28
N GLU A 349 37.04 24.82 -12.09
CA GLU A 349 36.93 25.02 -13.55
C GLU A 349 36.12 23.95 -14.33
N LYS A 350 35.74 22.82 -13.73
CA LYS A 350 34.98 21.76 -14.44
C LYS A 350 33.59 21.49 -13.86
N THR A 351 32.64 22.14 -14.53
CA THR A 351 31.26 21.70 -14.88
C THR A 351 30.15 21.69 -13.83
N LEU A 352 29.49 22.86 -13.71
CA LEU A 352 28.13 23.05 -13.21
C LEU A 352 27.10 22.07 -13.84
N LYS A 353 27.32 21.65 -15.10
CA LYS A 353 26.47 20.67 -15.82
C LYS A 353 26.37 19.29 -15.15
N GLY A 354 27.37 18.90 -14.35
CA GLY A 354 27.31 17.64 -13.58
C GLY A 354 26.38 17.72 -12.36
N MET A 355 26.17 18.92 -11.82
CA MET A 355 25.41 19.17 -10.58
C MET A 355 23.89 19.19 -10.80
N MET A 356 23.42 19.55 -12.00
CA MET A 356 21.99 19.61 -12.29
C MET A 356 21.33 18.24 -12.46
N SER A 357 22.08 17.21 -12.86
CA SER A 357 21.52 15.89 -13.20
C SER A 357 20.93 15.12 -12.00
N PRO A 358 21.56 15.09 -10.81
CA PRO A 358 20.98 14.46 -9.61
C PRO A 358 19.73 15.20 -9.09
N ILE A 359 19.72 16.54 -9.15
CA ILE A 359 18.58 17.35 -8.72
C ILE A 359 17.40 17.13 -9.66
N ALA A 360 17.64 17.15 -10.97
CA ALA A 360 16.62 16.85 -11.97
C ALA A 360 16.07 15.42 -11.81
N ALA A 361 16.94 14.43 -11.56
CA ALA A 361 16.50 13.05 -11.31
C ALA A 361 15.63 12.94 -10.05
N ALA A 362 16.01 13.62 -8.96
CA ALA A 362 15.21 13.65 -7.73
C ALA A 362 13.85 14.35 -7.94
N ALA A 363 13.84 15.48 -8.67
CA ALA A 363 12.61 16.21 -9.01
C ALA A 363 11.67 15.39 -9.92
N ILE A 364 12.20 14.67 -10.91
CA ILE A 364 11.39 13.78 -11.77
C ILE A 364 10.80 12.63 -10.94
N CYS A 365 11.60 12.01 -10.07
CA CYS A 365 11.08 10.97 -9.17
C CYS A 365 9.97 11.52 -8.26
N ALA A 366 10.15 12.75 -7.77
CA ALA A 366 9.12 13.42 -6.97
C ALA A 366 7.83 13.67 -7.75
N ALA A 367 7.94 14.15 -8.99
CA ALA A 367 6.79 14.36 -9.88
C ALA A 367 6.05 13.04 -10.18
N VAL A 368 6.77 11.96 -10.51
CA VAL A 368 6.18 10.62 -10.70
C VAL A 368 5.47 10.16 -9.44
N CYS A 369 6.07 10.39 -8.26
CA CYS A 369 5.44 10.04 -6.99
C CYS A 369 4.15 10.84 -6.74
N LEU A 370 4.12 12.12 -7.10
CA LEU A 370 2.93 12.96 -6.98
C LEU A 370 1.81 12.53 -7.93
N ILE A 371 2.13 12.14 -9.17
CA ILE A 371 1.15 11.63 -10.16
C ILE A 371 0.55 10.30 -9.70
N ILE A 372 1.38 9.41 -9.16
CA ILE A 372 0.91 8.14 -8.59
C ILE A 372 -0.01 8.44 -7.38
N ASN A 373 0.40 9.35 -6.49
CA ASN A 373 -0.40 9.76 -5.34
C ASN A 373 -1.78 10.33 -5.73
N SER A 374 -1.86 11.17 -6.77
CA SER A 374 -3.15 11.72 -7.22
C SER A 374 -4.09 10.65 -7.76
N ASN A 375 -3.56 9.58 -8.39
CA ASN A 375 -4.38 8.47 -8.89
C ASN A 375 -4.83 7.51 -7.79
N PHE A 376 -4.04 7.33 -6.72
CA PHE A 376 -4.40 6.47 -5.59
C PHE A 376 -5.36 7.12 -4.58
N GLN A 377 -5.54 8.45 -4.60
CA GLN A 377 -6.51 9.12 -3.72
C GLN A 377 -7.96 8.71 -4.02
N ASN A 378 -8.23 8.16 -5.20
CA ASN A 378 -9.58 7.86 -5.67
C ASN A 378 -10.03 6.42 -5.39
N SER A 379 -9.31 5.62 -4.58
CA SER A 379 -9.49 4.15 -4.61
C SER A 379 -9.82 3.45 -3.29
N ALA A 380 -9.83 4.12 -2.13
CA ALA A 380 -10.17 3.44 -0.88
C ALA A 380 -10.77 4.40 0.17
N ALA A 381 -12.06 4.24 0.47
CA ALA A 381 -12.64 4.76 1.69
C ALA A 381 -12.20 3.84 2.85
N ILE A 382 -11.19 4.27 3.60
CA ILE A 382 -10.74 3.53 4.78
C ILE A 382 -11.54 4.02 5.98
N PHE A 383 -12.33 3.14 6.58
CA PHE A 383 -12.92 3.39 7.87
C PHE A 383 -11.95 2.93 8.96
N ARG A 384 -11.34 3.90 9.67
CA ARG A 384 -10.40 3.60 10.75
C ARG A 384 -11.10 3.74 12.10
N THR A 385 -11.19 2.64 12.83
CA THR A 385 -11.16 2.70 14.29
C THR A 385 -9.68 2.62 14.68
N SER A 386 -9.27 3.19 15.82
CA SER A 386 -7.83 3.28 16.07
C SER A 386 -7.26 1.89 16.38
N GLN A 387 -6.32 1.42 15.56
CA GLN A 387 -5.47 0.28 15.88
C GLN A 387 -4.34 0.64 16.86
N SER A 388 -4.52 1.68 17.68
CA SER A 388 -3.60 2.00 18.76
C SER A 388 -4.14 1.45 20.07
N PHE A 389 -3.32 0.62 20.71
CA PHE A 389 -3.50 0.25 22.10
C PHE A 389 -2.40 0.91 22.94
N GLY A 390 -2.76 1.38 24.12
CA GLY A 390 -1.87 2.05 25.06
C GLY A 390 -2.22 1.69 26.50
N ASP A 391 -1.70 2.45 27.46
CA ASP A 391 -1.93 2.18 28.89
C ASP A 391 -3.41 2.29 29.32
N LYS A 392 -4.27 2.83 28.45
CA LYS A 392 -5.72 2.97 28.65
C LYS A 392 -6.55 1.91 27.91
N SER A 393 -5.90 0.93 27.28
CA SER A 393 -6.60 -0.14 26.60
C SER A 393 -7.06 -1.21 27.58
N SER A 394 -8.22 -1.77 27.31
CA SER A 394 -8.80 -2.88 28.07
C SER A 394 -8.92 -4.11 27.18
N THR A 395 -9.37 -5.23 27.74
CA THR A 395 -9.60 -6.46 26.97
C THR A 395 -10.97 -7.03 27.31
N VAL A 396 -11.68 -7.52 26.30
CA VAL A 396 -12.98 -8.20 26.47
C VAL A 396 -12.80 -9.66 26.10
N LYS A 397 -13.01 -10.54 27.09
CA LYS A 397 -12.89 -11.99 26.89
C LYS A 397 -14.05 -12.53 26.06
N CYS A 398 -13.72 -13.35 25.08
CA CYS A 398 -14.65 -13.92 24.12
C CYS A 398 -15.02 -15.35 24.53
N TYR A 399 -16.16 -15.48 25.22
CA TYR A 399 -16.81 -16.75 25.56
C TYR A 399 -18.18 -16.83 24.87
N THR A 400 -18.74 -18.02 24.75
CA THR A 400 -20.09 -18.27 24.24
C THR A 400 -21.09 -17.40 25.00
N GLY A 401 -21.89 -16.64 24.24
CA GLY A 401 -22.82 -15.66 24.80
C GLY A 401 -22.24 -14.25 24.99
N THR A 402 -20.93 -14.05 24.81
CA THR A 402 -20.35 -12.72 24.67
C THR A 402 -20.46 -12.24 23.23
N THR A 403 -21.13 -11.12 22.99
CA THR A 403 -21.12 -10.41 21.71
C THR A 403 -20.41 -9.09 21.89
N VAL A 404 -19.31 -8.88 21.16
CA VAL A 404 -18.64 -7.57 21.10
C VAL A 404 -18.93 -6.98 19.74
N SER A 405 -19.44 -5.77 19.69
CA SER A 405 -19.81 -5.15 18.41
C SER A 405 -19.45 -3.67 18.37
N GLU A 406 -19.25 -3.14 17.18
CA GLU A 406 -18.98 -1.72 16.98
C GLU A 406 -19.63 -1.21 15.69
N ASP A 407 -20.30 -0.07 15.82
CA ASP A 407 -20.94 0.62 14.71
C ASP A 407 -19.93 1.41 13.87
N PHE A 408 -20.15 1.43 12.56
CA PHE A 408 -19.41 2.26 11.63
C PHE A 408 -20.32 2.82 10.54
N TYR A 409 -19.99 4.00 10.02
CA TYR A 409 -20.76 4.64 8.95
C TYR A 409 -20.02 4.54 7.62
N VAL A 410 -20.73 4.12 6.57
CA VAL A 410 -20.20 4.07 5.21
C VAL A 410 -20.83 5.20 4.43
N GLU A 411 -20.04 6.19 4.03
CA GLU A 411 -20.53 7.38 3.29
C GLU A 411 -20.81 7.05 1.82
N GLU A 412 -19.87 6.38 1.15
CA GLU A 412 -19.98 6.00 -0.25
C GLU A 412 -20.12 4.48 -0.42
N SER A 413 -20.94 4.06 -1.39
CA SER A 413 -21.12 2.63 -1.68
C SER A 413 -19.78 1.96 -1.99
N SER A 414 -19.48 0.92 -1.23
CA SER A 414 -18.18 0.29 -1.23
C SER A 414 -18.29 -1.23 -1.08
N LEU A 415 -17.17 -1.91 -1.21
CA LEU A 415 -17.04 -3.35 -1.04
C LEU A 415 -16.21 -3.61 0.23
N LEU A 416 -16.75 -4.41 1.15
CA LEU A 416 -16.00 -4.87 2.31
C LEU A 416 -14.76 -5.62 1.84
N SER A 417 -13.58 -5.11 2.20
CA SER A 417 -12.31 -5.57 1.66
C SER A 417 -11.47 -6.33 2.67
N SER A 418 -11.45 -5.88 3.92
CA SER A 418 -10.84 -6.62 5.03
C SER A 418 -11.28 -6.02 6.36
N ILE A 419 -11.22 -6.80 7.42
CA ILE A 419 -11.30 -6.29 8.79
C ILE A 419 -10.09 -6.78 9.55
N SER A 420 -9.45 -5.88 10.28
CA SER A 420 -8.23 -6.18 11.02
C SER A 420 -8.38 -5.76 12.48
N PHE A 421 -8.12 -6.65 13.43
CA PHE A 421 -8.32 -6.38 14.86
C PHE A 421 -7.23 -7.05 15.70
N TYR A 422 -7.00 -6.52 16.90
CA TYR A 422 -6.02 -7.08 17.83
C TYR A 422 -6.58 -8.27 18.62
N THR A 423 -5.81 -9.36 18.64
CA THR A 423 -6.15 -10.58 19.38
C THR A 423 -5.21 -10.78 20.57
N ILE A 424 -5.76 -11.11 21.73
CA ILE A 424 -5.02 -11.55 22.92
C ILE A 424 -5.39 -13.01 23.17
N THR A 425 -4.41 -13.91 23.01
CA THR A 425 -4.63 -15.36 23.14
C THR A 425 -3.93 -15.92 24.36
N TRP A 426 -3.04 -15.17 25.02
CA TRP A 426 -2.18 -15.64 26.11
C TRP A 426 -1.33 -16.86 25.73
N ASN A 427 -1.03 -17.02 24.42
CA ASN A 427 -0.39 -18.21 23.85
C ASN A 427 -1.17 -19.51 24.12
N ASN A 428 -2.50 -19.42 24.25
CA ASN A 428 -3.36 -20.58 24.32
C ASN A 428 -3.38 -21.32 22.98
N GLU A 429 -3.37 -22.65 23.05
CA GLU A 429 -3.77 -23.53 21.95
C GLU A 429 -5.29 -23.67 21.99
N PHE A 430 -5.94 -23.53 20.83
CA PHE A 430 -7.39 -23.61 20.67
C PHE A 430 -7.79 -24.93 20.04
N GLU A 431 -8.95 -25.45 20.45
CA GLU A 431 -9.56 -26.65 19.89
C GLU A 431 -10.16 -26.35 18.50
N PRO A 432 -10.22 -27.33 17.56
CA PRO A 432 -10.66 -27.08 16.17
C PRO A 432 -12.10 -26.58 16.01
N ASP A 433 -12.94 -26.71 17.04
CA ASP A 433 -14.32 -26.25 17.08
C ASP A 433 -14.47 -24.82 17.65
N GLN A 434 -13.38 -24.23 18.17
CA GLN A 434 -13.35 -22.86 18.66
C GLN A 434 -13.21 -21.89 17.48
N GLN A 435 -14.27 -21.14 17.24
CA GLN A 435 -14.38 -20.19 16.15
C GLN A 435 -14.82 -18.81 16.67
N LEU A 436 -14.39 -17.78 15.95
CA LEU A 436 -14.89 -16.42 16.11
C LEU A 436 -15.72 -16.09 14.86
N ASN A 437 -17.04 -16.03 15.01
CA ASN A 437 -17.91 -15.56 13.93
C ASN A 437 -17.81 -14.05 13.84
N ILE A 438 -17.49 -13.55 12.66
CA ILE A 438 -17.43 -12.12 12.37
C ILE A 438 -18.59 -11.79 11.44
N VAL A 439 -19.53 -11.00 11.95
CA VAL A 439 -20.77 -10.65 11.26
C VAL A 439 -20.77 -9.16 10.98
N VAL A 440 -21.16 -8.75 9.77
CA VAL A 440 -21.41 -7.35 9.43
C VAL A 440 -22.88 -7.20 9.12
N ARG A 441 -23.58 -6.37 9.90
CA ARG A 441 -25.02 -6.08 9.74
C ARG A 441 -25.21 -4.66 9.21
N ASN A 442 -26.18 -4.49 8.32
CA ASN A 442 -26.71 -3.16 7.99
C ASN A 442 -27.70 -2.78 9.09
N LYS A 443 -27.45 -1.67 9.79
CA LYS A 443 -28.20 -1.29 10.99
C LYS A 443 -29.59 -0.77 10.65
N GLU A 444 -29.74 -0.10 9.51
CA GLU A 444 -31.03 0.41 9.05
C GLU A 444 -31.98 -0.71 8.60
N LEU A 445 -31.45 -1.75 7.96
CA LEU A 445 -32.24 -2.86 7.42
C LEU A 445 -32.35 -4.05 8.38
N ASP A 446 -31.62 -4.03 9.50
CA ASP A 446 -31.44 -5.16 10.43
C ASP A 446 -31.07 -6.47 9.69
N SER A 447 -30.28 -6.33 8.61
CA SER A 447 -29.95 -7.43 7.70
C SER A 447 -28.48 -7.79 7.80
N GLU A 448 -28.17 -9.08 7.83
CA GLU A 448 -26.80 -9.57 7.71
C GLU A 448 -26.29 -9.34 6.28
N VAL A 449 -25.16 -8.65 6.17
CA VAL A 449 -24.50 -8.31 4.91
C VAL A 449 -23.31 -9.24 4.66
N TYR A 450 -22.65 -9.66 5.74
CA TYR A 450 -21.53 -10.58 5.70
C TYR A 450 -21.47 -11.41 6.98
N SER A 451 -21.03 -12.67 6.87
CA SER A 451 -20.75 -13.52 8.02
C SER A 451 -19.70 -14.55 7.65
N GLU A 452 -18.67 -14.69 8.50
CA GLU A 452 -17.64 -15.72 8.35
C GLU A 452 -17.18 -16.24 9.71
N ALA A 453 -17.00 -17.55 9.80
CA ALA A 453 -16.47 -18.22 10.97
C ALA A 453 -14.95 -18.39 10.84
N VAL A 454 -14.18 -17.76 11.72
CA VAL A 454 -12.72 -17.84 11.72
C VAL A 454 -12.24 -18.79 12.82
N ASP A 455 -11.41 -19.77 12.46
CA ASP A 455 -10.77 -20.68 13.41
C ASP A 455 -9.83 -19.92 14.36
N MET A 456 -10.04 -20.05 15.68
CA MET A 456 -9.25 -19.34 16.68
C MET A 456 -7.78 -19.75 16.70
N SER A 457 -7.44 -20.94 16.19
CA SER A 457 -6.05 -21.39 16.04
C SER A 457 -5.24 -20.55 15.05
N ALA A 458 -5.89 -19.75 14.19
CA ALA A 458 -5.23 -18.80 13.30
C ALA A 458 -4.74 -17.53 14.03
N PHE A 459 -5.17 -17.29 15.26
CA PHE A 459 -4.81 -16.09 16.02
C PHE A 459 -3.45 -16.23 16.71
N THR A 460 -2.69 -15.14 16.74
CA THR A 460 -1.41 -15.06 17.46
C THR A 460 -1.51 -14.05 18.59
N ASP A 461 -0.90 -14.37 19.73
CA ASP A 461 -0.96 -13.51 20.91
C ASP A 461 -0.39 -12.11 20.65
N ALA A 462 -1.13 -11.09 21.07
CA ALA A 462 -0.79 -9.67 20.94
C ALA A 462 -0.43 -9.24 19.50
N LYS A 463 -1.04 -9.87 18.49
CA LYS A 463 -0.89 -9.48 17.07
C LYS A 463 -2.21 -9.01 16.48
N ILE A 464 -2.09 -8.28 15.37
CA ILE A 464 -3.21 -7.94 14.51
C ILE A 464 -3.54 -9.18 13.69
N TYR A 465 -4.77 -9.65 13.81
CA TYR A 465 -5.35 -10.56 12.83
C TYR A 465 -6.04 -9.74 11.76
N SER A 466 -5.84 -10.09 10.49
CA SER A 466 -6.51 -9.45 9.36
C SER A 466 -7.21 -10.52 8.54
N PHE A 467 -8.54 -10.43 8.47
CA PHE A 467 -9.32 -11.30 7.59
C PHE A 467 -9.71 -10.54 6.32
N VAL A 468 -9.69 -11.26 5.20
CA VAL A 468 -10.08 -10.75 3.89
C VAL A 468 -11.27 -11.60 3.44
N PRO A 469 -12.47 -11.02 3.28
CA PRO A 469 -13.64 -11.75 2.81
C PRO A 469 -13.35 -12.53 1.52
N ALA A 470 -13.76 -13.80 1.48
CA ALA A 470 -13.66 -14.61 0.27
C ALA A 470 -14.50 -14.03 -0.88
N GLU A 471 -15.69 -13.53 -0.54
CA GLU A 471 -16.55 -12.75 -1.41
C GLU A 471 -16.73 -11.36 -0.79
N LYS A 472 -16.48 -10.31 -1.57
CA LYS A 472 -16.57 -8.93 -1.07
C LYS A 472 -18.03 -8.53 -0.96
N ALA A 473 -18.52 -8.37 0.27
CA ALA A 473 -19.88 -7.91 0.51
C ALA A 473 -20.08 -6.44 0.09
N GLU A 474 -21.22 -6.15 -0.54
CA GLU A 474 -21.60 -4.77 -0.87
C GLU A 474 -22.06 -4.03 0.38
N LEU A 475 -21.45 -2.87 0.63
CA LEU A 475 -21.82 -1.94 1.68
C LEU A 475 -22.41 -0.70 1.00
N PRO A 476 -23.74 -0.64 0.79
CA PRO A 476 -24.42 0.59 0.41
C PRO A 476 -23.94 1.82 1.20
N GLY A 477 -23.65 2.90 0.48
CA GLY A 477 -23.30 4.18 1.10
C GLY A 477 -24.49 4.86 1.75
N ASN A 478 -24.18 5.78 2.66
CA ASN A 478 -25.07 6.46 3.57
C ASN A 478 -25.84 5.55 4.54
N CYS A 479 -25.18 4.49 5.02
CA CYS A 479 -25.75 3.55 5.98
C CYS A 479 -24.79 3.33 7.15
N TRP A 480 -25.36 3.07 8.32
CA TRP A 480 -24.66 2.53 9.47
C TRP A 480 -24.60 1.01 9.38
N TYR A 481 -23.46 0.48 9.76
CA TYR A 481 -23.23 -0.95 9.86
C TYR A 481 -22.71 -1.26 11.24
N THR A 482 -22.87 -2.50 11.66
CA THR A 482 -22.33 -3.03 12.91
C THR A 482 -21.46 -4.22 12.58
N VAL A 483 -20.20 -4.21 13.01
CA VAL A 483 -19.36 -5.41 13.03
C VAL A 483 -19.58 -6.10 14.36
N GLU A 484 -19.93 -7.38 14.37
CA GLU A 484 -20.15 -8.20 15.54
C GLU A 484 -19.13 -9.35 15.58
N PHE A 485 -18.57 -9.57 16.76
CA PHE A 485 -17.69 -10.69 17.07
C PHE A 485 -18.42 -11.64 18.02
N VAL A 486 -18.73 -12.84 17.53
CA VAL A 486 -19.52 -13.85 18.23
C VAL A 486 -18.70 -15.15 18.34
N PRO A 487 -18.02 -15.39 19.47
CA PRO A 487 -17.24 -16.60 19.70
C PRO A 487 -18.13 -17.82 19.96
N THR A 488 -17.65 -19.00 19.57
CA THR A 488 -18.27 -20.31 19.87
C THR A 488 -17.66 -21.01 21.09
N THR A 489 -16.66 -20.39 21.72
CA THR A 489 -15.87 -20.93 22.83
C THR A 489 -16.67 -21.11 24.12
N SER A 490 -16.87 -22.34 24.59
CA SER A 490 -17.55 -22.61 25.87
C SER A 490 -16.77 -22.06 27.08
N GLU A 491 -17.43 -21.93 28.24
CA GLU A 491 -16.81 -21.37 29.46
C GLU A 491 -15.64 -22.22 30.01
N ASP A 492 -15.65 -23.52 29.73
CA ASP A 492 -14.60 -24.48 30.13
C ASP A 492 -13.41 -24.52 29.14
N GLN A 493 -13.59 -24.00 27.94
CA GLN A 493 -12.54 -23.88 26.94
C GLN A 493 -11.68 -22.63 27.18
N LYS A 494 -10.44 -22.66 26.65
CA LYS A 494 -9.55 -21.50 26.69
C LYS A 494 -10.10 -20.41 25.76
N CYS A 495 -10.33 -19.21 26.28
CA CYS A 495 -10.79 -18.08 25.48
C CYS A 495 -9.65 -17.23 24.92
N MET A 496 -9.97 -16.45 23.90
CA MET A 496 -9.22 -15.25 23.51
C MET A 496 -9.88 -14.00 24.12
N ALA A 497 -9.25 -12.84 23.94
CA ALA A 497 -9.88 -11.55 24.11
C ALA A 497 -9.65 -10.63 22.92
N LEU A 498 -10.60 -9.72 22.71
CA LEU A 498 -10.45 -8.56 21.85
C LEU A 498 -9.89 -7.39 22.65
N MET A 499 -8.97 -6.65 22.04
CA MET A 499 -8.45 -5.42 22.62
C MET A 499 -9.45 -4.28 22.42
N MET A 500 -9.72 -3.54 23.49
CA MET A 500 -10.54 -2.32 23.46
C MET A 500 -9.66 -1.07 23.67
N THR A 501 -10.06 0.05 23.11
CA THR A 501 -9.34 1.33 23.18
C THR A 501 -10.29 2.49 23.36
N ARG A 502 -9.88 3.46 24.18
CA ARG A 502 -10.59 4.75 24.34
C ARG A 502 -10.15 5.79 23.33
N GLU A 503 -9.12 5.48 22.54
CA GLU A 503 -8.47 6.43 21.63
C GLU A 503 -8.98 6.29 20.20
N SER A 504 -10.29 6.15 19.98
CA SER A 504 -10.85 5.90 18.64
C SER A 504 -11.16 7.19 17.88
N THR A 505 -10.96 7.14 16.56
CA THR A 505 -11.47 8.16 15.62
C THR A 505 -12.88 7.83 15.11
N ASN A 506 -13.43 6.68 15.51
CA ASN A 506 -14.77 6.26 15.14
C ASN A 506 -15.83 7.13 15.84
N THR A 507 -16.87 7.54 15.11
CA THR A 507 -18.04 8.25 15.65
C THR A 507 -19.19 7.31 16.03
N GLY A 508 -19.11 6.03 15.69
CA GLY A 508 -20.03 4.97 16.10
C GLY A 508 -19.88 4.58 17.56
N SER A 509 -20.81 3.78 18.06
CA SER A 509 -20.78 3.24 19.42
C SER A 509 -20.34 1.79 19.40
N ALA A 510 -19.59 1.36 20.42
CA ALA A 510 -19.35 -0.06 20.64
C ALA A 510 -20.23 -0.61 21.75
N TYR A 511 -20.50 -1.91 21.68
CA TYR A 511 -21.40 -2.61 22.57
C TYR A 511 -20.78 -3.93 23.03
N ILE A 512 -20.98 -4.25 24.30
CA ILE A 512 -20.67 -5.55 24.89
C ILE A 512 -21.98 -6.14 25.38
N ASN A 513 -22.40 -7.27 24.79
CA ASN A 513 -23.68 -7.93 25.07
C ASN A 513 -24.87 -6.97 24.95
N GLY A 514 -24.86 -6.16 23.89
CA GLY A 514 -25.89 -5.15 23.62
C GLY A 514 -25.84 -3.90 24.51
N LYS A 515 -24.91 -3.80 25.47
CA LYS A 515 -24.74 -2.62 26.32
C LYS A 515 -23.65 -1.71 25.75
N ALA A 516 -23.98 -0.46 25.50
CA ALA A 516 -23.02 0.53 25.02
C ALA A 516 -21.86 0.71 26.01
N THR A 517 -20.66 0.94 25.49
CA THR A 517 -19.42 1.20 26.26
C THR A 517 -18.75 2.50 25.78
N ASP A 518 -17.95 3.12 26.65
CA ASP A 518 -17.09 4.28 26.35
C ASP A 518 -15.78 3.89 25.64
N GLU A 519 -15.59 2.61 25.34
CA GLU A 519 -14.43 2.06 24.65
C GLU A 519 -14.83 1.53 23.28
N HIS A 520 -13.88 1.47 22.35
CA HIS A 520 -14.05 0.95 20.99
C HIS A 520 -13.21 -0.30 20.81
N ILE A 521 -13.55 -1.14 19.83
CA ILE A 521 -12.71 -2.28 19.45
C ILE A 521 -11.48 -1.73 18.73
N ALA A 522 -10.29 -2.19 19.10
CA ALA A 522 -9.04 -1.85 18.40
C ALA A 522 -8.99 -2.57 17.03
N MET A 523 -9.76 -2.05 16.08
CA MET A 523 -10.10 -2.66 14.79
C MET A 523 -9.83 -1.68 13.64
N ASN A 524 -9.83 -2.16 12.41
CA ASN A 524 -9.95 -1.36 11.19
C ASN A 524 -10.89 -2.08 10.25
N VAL A 525 -11.83 -1.35 9.63
CA VAL A 525 -12.73 -1.88 8.60
C VAL A 525 -12.34 -1.24 7.28
N TYR A 526 -11.78 -2.04 6.38
CA TYR A 526 -11.34 -1.58 5.07
C TYR A 526 -12.43 -1.80 4.05
N THR A 527 -12.81 -0.74 3.35
CA THR A 527 -13.70 -0.82 2.19
C THR A 527 -12.95 -0.36 0.95
N THR A 528 -13.22 -0.98 -0.18
CA THR A 528 -12.76 -0.51 -1.49
C THR A 528 -13.95 0.16 -2.13
N LEU A 529 -13.81 1.40 -2.60
CA LEU A 529 -14.87 2.03 -3.38
C LEU A 529 -15.25 1.10 -4.51
N ARG A 530 -16.55 0.88 -4.71
CA ARG A 530 -16.99 0.09 -5.86
C ARG A 530 -16.37 0.79 -7.08
N PRO A 531 -15.49 0.13 -7.87
CA PRO A 531 -15.11 0.70 -9.15
C PRO A 531 -16.43 0.99 -9.81
N SER A 532 -16.66 2.25 -10.19
CA SER A 532 -17.89 2.62 -10.88
C SER A 532 -17.94 1.73 -12.11
N VAL A 533 -18.63 0.60 -11.98
CA VAL A 533 -19.10 -0.16 -13.12
C VAL A 533 -19.90 0.91 -13.85
N PRO A 534 -19.57 1.24 -15.11
CA PRO A 534 -20.28 2.28 -15.84
C PRO A 534 -21.66 1.76 -16.22
N ALA A 535 -22.49 1.44 -15.23
CA ALA A 535 -23.91 1.70 -15.32
C ALA A 535 -24.03 3.16 -14.94
N TYR A 536 -24.32 4.01 -15.94
CA TYR A 536 -24.45 5.45 -15.78
C TYR A 536 -25.55 5.75 -14.76
N SER A 537 -25.21 5.83 -13.47
CA SER A 537 -26.10 6.42 -12.50
C SER A 537 -26.02 7.93 -12.70
N ARG A 538 -27.14 8.52 -13.15
CA ARG A 538 -27.23 9.94 -13.48
C ARG A 538 -28.20 10.59 -12.50
N ALA A 539 -27.75 11.68 -11.88
CA ALA A 539 -28.64 12.60 -11.21
C ALA A 539 -29.45 13.34 -12.27
N VAL A 540 -30.75 13.10 -12.33
CA VAL A 540 -31.67 13.77 -13.26
C VAL A 540 -32.17 15.08 -12.67
N ASP A 541 -32.26 15.14 -11.34
CA ASP A 541 -32.28 16.37 -10.55
C ASP A 541 -31.07 16.33 -9.60
N ASN A 542 -30.30 17.43 -9.55
CA ASN A 542 -29.15 17.58 -8.67
C ASN A 542 -29.20 18.89 -7.87
N SER A 543 -30.36 19.20 -7.31
CA SER A 543 -30.58 20.37 -6.45
C SER A 543 -30.05 20.17 -5.02
N LEU A 544 -29.45 19.02 -4.70
CA LEU A 544 -28.94 18.67 -3.37
C LEU A 544 -27.71 19.51 -3.00
N SER A 545 -27.97 20.76 -2.64
CA SER A 545 -27.02 21.74 -2.15
C SER A 545 -27.63 22.51 -0.98
N TYR A 546 -26.82 22.81 0.04
CA TYR A 546 -27.21 23.73 1.10
C TYR A 546 -26.26 24.92 1.09
N SER A 547 -26.81 26.12 1.27
CA SER A 547 -26.05 27.37 1.40
C SER A 547 -26.71 28.29 2.41
N ASP A 548 -26.06 29.41 2.71
CA ASP A 548 -26.65 30.51 3.48
C ASP A 548 -27.90 31.13 2.82
N LYS A 549 -28.17 30.80 1.55
CA LYS A 549 -29.36 31.21 0.80
C LYS A 549 -30.47 30.15 0.76
N SER A 550 -30.26 29.00 1.41
CA SER A 550 -31.29 27.98 1.51
C SER A 550 -32.47 28.44 2.36
N SER A 551 -33.66 28.03 1.97
CA SER A 551 -34.93 28.34 2.62
C SER A 551 -35.56 27.03 3.14
N THR A 552 -36.72 27.11 3.78
CA THR A 552 -37.41 25.91 4.30
C THR A 552 -38.90 25.96 4.00
N ILE A 553 -39.47 24.85 3.56
CA ILE A 553 -40.91 24.66 3.41
C ILE A 553 -41.39 23.88 4.63
N LYS A 554 -42.32 24.45 5.40
CA LYS A 554 -42.95 23.73 6.51
C LYS A 554 -43.96 22.71 5.97
N CYS A 555 -43.86 21.48 6.44
CA CYS A 555 -44.69 20.36 6.03
C CYS A 555 -45.78 20.08 7.08
N PHE A 556 -46.89 20.80 6.98
CA PHE A 556 -48.09 20.58 7.80
C PHE A 556 -49.27 20.07 6.95
N SER A 557 -50.36 19.63 7.58
CA SER A 557 -51.56 19.13 6.90
C SER A 557 -51.99 20.02 5.73
N GLY A 558 -52.27 19.40 4.59
CA GLY A 558 -52.75 20.12 3.40
C GLY A 558 -51.68 20.87 2.62
N VAL A 559 -50.41 20.82 3.01
CA VAL A 559 -49.28 21.29 2.18
C VAL A 559 -48.79 20.15 1.30
N THR A 560 -48.79 20.33 -0.01
CA THR A 560 -48.10 19.45 -0.97
C THR A 560 -46.94 20.22 -1.60
N ALA A 561 -45.72 19.70 -1.42
CA ALA A 561 -44.54 20.22 -2.11
C ALA A 561 -44.19 19.28 -3.26
N GLU A 562 -44.19 19.79 -4.50
CA GLU A 562 -43.97 19.02 -5.72
C GLU A 562 -42.74 19.56 -6.45
N GLU A 563 -41.69 18.75 -6.61
CA GLU A 563 -40.53 19.10 -7.46
C GLU A 563 -40.63 18.36 -8.80
N ARG A 564 -40.62 19.09 -9.91
CA ARG A 564 -40.66 18.50 -11.27
C ARG A 564 -39.25 18.29 -11.82
N PHE A 565 -39.05 17.25 -12.62
CA PHE A 565 -37.79 16.99 -13.33
C PHE A 565 -38.05 16.35 -14.70
N HIS A 566 -37.13 16.54 -15.66
CA HIS A 566 -37.21 15.95 -17.00
C HIS A 566 -36.22 14.80 -17.16
N ASN A 567 -36.74 13.60 -17.40
CA ASN A 567 -35.92 12.43 -17.64
C ASN A 567 -35.64 12.29 -19.14
N THR A 568 -34.38 12.45 -19.54
CA THR A 568 -33.99 12.52 -20.97
C THR A 568 -33.76 11.15 -21.62
N GLU A 569 -33.51 10.11 -20.83
CA GLU A 569 -33.16 8.77 -21.32
C GLU A 569 -33.91 7.72 -20.50
N ALA A 570 -34.21 6.57 -21.09
CA ALA A 570 -34.88 5.49 -20.37
C ALA A 570 -33.99 4.99 -19.24
N ALA A 571 -34.53 4.96 -18.02
CA ALA A 571 -33.78 4.64 -16.82
C ALA A 571 -34.69 4.01 -15.76
N SER A 572 -34.11 3.47 -14.69
CA SER A 572 -34.86 3.14 -13.48
C SER A 572 -34.52 4.09 -12.35
N LEU A 573 -35.51 4.47 -11.54
CA LEU A 573 -35.31 5.27 -10.34
C LEU A 573 -34.57 4.43 -9.29
N GLU A 574 -33.36 4.85 -8.94
CA GLU A 574 -32.50 4.15 -7.98
C GLU A 574 -32.65 4.72 -6.57
N ALA A 575 -32.72 6.04 -6.44
CA ALA A 575 -32.92 6.71 -5.15
C ALA A 575 -33.45 8.13 -5.29
N ILE A 576 -34.16 8.60 -4.27
CA ILE A 576 -34.52 10.00 -4.04
C ILE A 576 -33.82 10.44 -2.75
N ARG A 577 -32.94 11.43 -2.83
CA ARG A 577 -32.22 11.98 -1.67
C ARG A 577 -32.66 13.40 -1.40
N PHE A 578 -32.96 13.77 -0.17
CA PHE A 578 -33.34 15.15 0.17
C PHE A 578 -33.00 15.52 1.61
N TYR A 579 -32.88 16.82 1.90
CA TYR A 579 -32.66 17.31 3.26
C TYR A 579 -33.98 17.62 3.97
N ALA A 580 -34.10 17.09 5.18
CA ALA A 580 -35.16 17.37 6.13
C ALA A 580 -34.63 18.17 7.32
N ILE A 581 -35.43 19.09 7.84
CA ILE A 581 -35.19 19.80 9.10
C ILE A 581 -36.31 19.45 10.07
N THR A 582 -35.95 18.75 11.14
CA THR A 582 -36.83 18.33 12.22
C THR A 582 -36.74 19.26 13.44
N TRP A 583 -35.70 20.08 13.54
CA TRP A 583 -35.40 20.91 14.74
C TRP A 583 -35.36 20.09 16.03
N HIS A 584 -34.87 18.86 15.95
CA HIS A 584 -34.83 17.89 17.04
C HIS A 584 -36.20 17.62 17.70
N LYS A 585 -37.30 17.83 16.96
CA LYS A 585 -38.65 17.53 17.45
C LYS A 585 -38.92 16.03 17.46
N GLU A 586 -39.75 15.61 18.40
CA GLU A 586 -40.31 14.25 18.44
C GLU A 586 -41.60 14.22 17.63
N PHE A 587 -41.78 13.16 16.84
CA PHE A 587 -42.98 12.96 16.01
C PHE A 587 -43.75 11.75 16.52
N ALA A 588 -45.08 11.84 16.52
CA ALA A 588 -45.94 10.72 16.85
C ALA A 588 -45.85 9.62 15.77
N ASP A 589 -46.15 8.38 16.16
CA ASP A 589 -46.00 7.20 15.27
C ASP A 589 -46.89 7.23 14.03
N ASP A 590 -47.96 8.01 14.06
CA ASP A 590 -48.90 8.22 12.95
C ASP A 590 -48.51 9.38 12.02
N GLN A 591 -47.48 10.16 12.37
CA GLN A 591 -46.95 11.23 11.53
C GLN A 591 -46.03 10.65 10.46
N VAL A 592 -46.51 10.70 9.22
CA VAL A 592 -45.77 10.18 8.07
C VAL A 592 -45.62 11.25 6.98
N MET A 593 -44.56 11.10 6.19
CA MET A 593 -44.35 11.80 4.93
C MET A 593 -44.63 10.81 3.80
N LYS A 594 -45.69 11.06 3.03
CA LYS A 594 -45.94 10.30 1.80
C LYS A 594 -45.12 10.93 0.67
N ILE A 595 -44.32 10.12 -0.01
CA ILE A 595 -43.48 10.51 -1.13
C ILE A 595 -44.01 9.82 -2.37
N VAL A 596 -44.44 10.58 -3.38
CA VAL A 596 -45.09 10.06 -4.58
C VAL A 596 -44.31 10.50 -5.81
N VAL A 597 -44.04 9.59 -6.74
CA VAL A 597 -43.47 9.93 -8.05
C VAL A 597 -44.56 9.77 -9.11
N LYS A 598 -44.78 10.82 -9.89
CA LYS A 598 -45.77 10.84 -10.96
C LYS A 598 -45.13 11.16 -12.30
N ASN A 599 -45.60 10.52 -13.36
CA ASN A 599 -45.39 10.98 -14.72
C ASN A 599 -46.34 12.15 -14.97
N THR A 600 -45.82 13.36 -15.11
CA THR A 600 -46.62 14.58 -15.26
C THR A 600 -47.23 14.72 -16.65
N ASP A 601 -46.72 14.00 -17.65
CA ASP A 601 -47.28 14.02 -19.00
C ASP A 601 -48.55 13.15 -19.09
N THR A 602 -48.58 12.02 -18.36
CA THR A 602 -49.73 11.09 -18.32
C THR A 602 -50.61 11.25 -17.07
N ASN A 603 -50.14 11.98 -16.06
CA ASN A 603 -50.70 12.06 -14.71
C ASN A 603 -50.80 10.69 -14.00
N GLU A 604 -49.94 9.74 -14.38
CA GLU A 604 -49.86 8.41 -13.79
C GLU A 604 -48.94 8.42 -12.57
N GLN A 605 -49.41 7.88 -11.43
CA GLN A 605 -48.57 7.61 -10.28
C GLN A 605 -47.77 6.32 -10.54
N ILE A 606 -46.45 6.44 -10.60
CA ILE A 606 -45.55 5.31 -10.92
C ILE A 606 -44.84 4.74 -9.69
N TYR A 607 -44.85 5.46 -8.56
CA TYR A 607 -44.29 5.00 -7.30
C TYR A 607 -44.88 5.80 -6.13
N ASP A 608 -45.10 5.15 -4.98
CA ASP A 608 -45.31 5.83 -3.71
C ASP A 608 -44.67 5.09 -2.53
N SER A 609 -44.27 5.87 -1.53
CA SER A 609 -43.75 5.37 -0.26
C SER A 609 -44.25 6.23 0.89
N THR A 610 -44.34 5.63 2.07
CA THR A 610 -44.76 6.30 3.31
C THR A 610 -43.65 6.13 4.34
N VAL A 611 -43.01 7.24 4.72
CA VAL A 611 -41.87 7.27 5.65
C VAL A 611 -42.31 7.90 6.97
N LYS A 612 -41.98 7.30 8.11
CA LYS A 612 -42.29 7.92 9.41
C LYS A 612 -41.46 9.18 9.59
N MET A 613 -42.07 10.26 10.09
CA MET A 613 -41.34 11.51 10.32
C MET A 613 -40.21 11.36 11.36
N SER A 614 -40.34 10.39 12.26
CA SER A 614 -39.31 10.02 13.25
C SER A 614 -38.05 9.38 12.64
N GLU A 615 -38.01 9.08 11.34
CA GLU A 615 -36.82 8.57 10.65
C GLU A 615 -35.90 9.69 10.14
N PHE A 616 -36.40 10.92 9.99
CA PHE A 616 -35.61 12.04 9.52
C PHE A 616 -34.65 12.58 10.61
N ARG A 617 -33.51 13.13 10.19
CA ARG A 617 -32.46 13.66 11.08
C ARG A 617 -31.98 15.01 10.58
N ASP A 618 -31.91 16.00 11.47
CA ASP A 618 -31.38 17.32 11.15
C ASP A 618 -29.97 17.26 10.54
N GLY A 619 -29.76 17.99 9.45
CA GLY A 619 -28.47 18.14 8.79
C GLY A 619 -27.98 16.91 8.02
N LYS A 620 -28.80 15.86 7.89
CA LYS A 620 -28.49 14.66 7.09
C LYS A 620 -29.47 14.53 5.92
N ALA A 621 -28.93 14.16 4.75
CA ALA A 621 -29.77 13.81 3.61
C ALA A 621 -30.43 12.46 3.89
N PHE A 622 -31.76 12.41 3.77
CA PHE A 622 -32.51 11.16 3.78
C PHE A 622 -32.45 10.54 2.38
N SER A 623 -32.28 9.23 2.27
CA SER A 623 -32.22 8.52 0.99
C SER A 623 -33.33 7.48 0.92
N LEU A 624 -34.38 7.77 0.16
CA LEU A 624 -35.42 6.82 -0.18
C LEU A 624 -34.96 5.97 -1.37
N ARG A 625 -35.05 4.65 -1.27
CA ARG A 625 -34.80 3.72 -2.38
C ARG A 625 -36.07 2.93 -2.68
N PRO A 626 -36.55 2.92 -3.93
CA PRO A 626 -37.67 2.06 -4.30
C PRO A 626 -37.35 0.58 -4.05
N ASP A 627 -38.29 -0.15 -3.43
CA ASP A 627 -38.17 -1.61 -3.22
C ASP A 627 -38.40 -2.39 -4.52
N GLU A 628 -38.98 -1.73 -5.52
CA GLU A 628 -39.27 -2.26 -6.84
C GLU A 628 -38.57 -1.45 -7.94
N ASN A 629 -38.40 -2.05 -9.11
CA ASN A 629 -37.79 -1.39 -10.24
C ASN A 629 -38.76 -0.38 -10.88
N VAL A 630 -38.68 0.88 -10.47
CA VAL A 630 -39.53 1.97 -10.98
C VAL A 630 -38.94 2.50 -12.29
N ALA A 631 -39.54 2.13 -13.42
CA ALA A 631 -39.09 2.56 -14.74
C ALA A 631 -39.49 4.02 -15.03
N LEU A 632 -38.54 4.78 -15.55
CA LEU A 632 -38.70 6.14 -16.06
C LEU A 632 -38.47 6.10 -17.58
N GLU A 633 -39.49 6.48 -18.33
CA GLU A 633 -39.46 6.57 -19.79
C GLU A 633 -38.55 7.71 -20.24
N ALA A 634 -37.96 7.53 -21.42
CA ALA A 634 -37.14 8.56 -22.05
C ALA A 634 -38.00 9.74 -22.50
N ASP A 635 -37.46 10.94 -22.31
CA ASP A 635 -38.08 12.21 -22.73
C ASP A 635 -39.43 12.53 -22.06
N CYS A 636 -39.67 11.98 -20.85
CA CYS A 636 -40.86 12.25 -20.05
C CYS A 636 -40.58 13.16 -18.86
N ARG A 637 -41.57 13.97 -18.47
CA ARG A 637 -41.50 14.81 -17.27
C ARG A 637 -42.13 14.10 -16.08
N TYR A 638 -41.44 14.17 -14.96
CA TYR A 638 -41.85 13.55 -13.71
C TYR A 638 -41.96 14.59 -12.60
N SER A 639 -42.66 14.25 -11.53
CA SER A 639 -42.66 15.01 -10.29
C SER A 639 -42.45 14.11 -9.08
N VAL A 640 -41.79 14.64 -8.05
CA VAL A 640 -41.73 14.06 -6.71
C VAL A 640 -42.59 14.93 -5.78
N GLU A 641 -43.66 14.36 -5.26
CA GLU A 641 -44.57 15.02 -4.31
C GLU A 641 -44.29 14.57 -2.88
N PHE A 642 -44.19 15.53 -1.98
CA PHE A 642 -44.06 15.35 -0.54
C PHE A 642 -45.37 15.79 0.13
N ILE A 643 -46.08 14.82 0.71
CA ILE A 643 -47.41 14.99 1.30
C ILE A 643 -47.35 14.55 2.78
N PRO A 644 -47.26 15.49 3.73
CA PRO A 644 -47.29 15.20 5.16
C PRO A 644 -48.72 14.85 5.61
N THR A 645 -48.85 13.91 6.55
CA THR A 645 -50.15 13.54 7.16
C THR A 645 -50.38 14.17 8.54
N THR A 646 -49.61 15.21 8.89
CA THR A 646 -49.67 15.82 10.21
C THR A 646 -51.02 16.49 10.47
N ALA A 647 -51.60 16.30 11.66
CA ALA A 647 -52.78 17.05 12.09
C ALA A 647 -52.41 18.49 12.50
N ASP A 648 -53.39 19.39 12.54
CA ASP A 648 -53.18 20.83 12.80
C ASP A 648 -52.54 21.11 14.18
N ASP A 649 -52.67 20.19 15.14
CA ASP A 649 -52.12 20.27 16.49
C ASP A 649 -50.80 19.51 16.68
N GLN A 650 -50.31 18.82 15.65
CA GLN A 650 -49.07 18.04 15.71
C GLN A 650 -47.84 18.84 15.27
N GLU A 651 -46.66 18.39 15.70
CA GLU A 651 -45.39 18.99 15.30
C GLU A 651 -45.11 18.76 13.80
N PHE A 652 -44.48 19.73 13.15
CA PHE A 652 -44.12 19.64 11.72
C PHE A 652 -42.60 19.63 11.53
N MET A 653 -42.18 18.97 10.44
CA MET A 653 -40.83 19.10 9.88
C MET A 653 -40.82 20.12 8.73
N ALA A 654 -39.65 20.41 8.20
CA ALA A 654 -39.51 21.16 6.96
C ALA A 654 -38.61 20.45 5.95
N LEU A 655 -38.85 20.74 4.67
CA LEU A 655 -37.93 20.41 3.58
C LEU A 655 -37.03 21.61 3.33
N LEU A 656 -35.73 21.34 3.17
CA LEU A 656 -34.78 22.37 2.80
C LEU A 656 -34.95 22.72 1.32
N THR A 657 -34.95 24.01 0.98
CA THR A 657 -34.98 24.48 -0.41
C THR A 657 -33.71 25.23 -0.79
N THR A 658 -33.48 25.34 -2.10
CA THR A 658 -32.39 26.08 -2.71
C THR A 658 -32.89 26.89 -3.90
N LYS A 659 -32.20 28.00 -4.21
CA LYS A 659 -32.40 28.75 -5.45
C LYS A 659 -31.44 28.33 -6.56
N SER A 660 -30.53 27.40 -6.25
CA SER A 660 -29.54 26.88 -7.19
C SER A 660 -29.92 25.46 -7.55
N SER A 661 -30.33 25.26 -8.80
CA SER A 661 -30.63 23.94 -9.34
C SER A 661 -30.01 23.80 -10.73
N ASP A 662 -29.47 22.60 -10.99
CA ASP A 662 -29.05 22.18 -12.33
C ASP A 662 -30.20 21.52 -13.11
N ASN A 663 -31.39 21.46 -12.53
CA ASN A 663 -32.58 20.91 -13.16
C ASN A 663 -33.14 21.91 -14.18
N SER A 664 -32.82 21.67 -15.46
CA SER A 664 -33.13 22.59 -16.56
C SER A 664 -34.62 22.81 -16.82
N ASP A 665 -35.49 21.92 -16.33
CA ASP A 665 -36.94 21.98 -16.56
C ASP A 665 -37.76 21.97 -15.25
N GLY A 666 -37.08 21.89 -14.11
CA GLY A 666 -37.72 21.77 -12.80
C GLY A 666 -38.22 23.08 -12.23
N ALA A 667 -39.24 22.97 -11.40
CA ALA A 667 -39.69 24.02 -10.51
C ALA A 667 -40.39 23.36 -9.32
N LEU A 668 -40.23 23.95 -8.15
CA LEU A 668 -41.04 23.60 -6.98
C LEU A 668 -42.45 24.22 -7.12
N TYR A 669 -43.47 23.40 -6.91
CA TYR A 669 -44.85 23.83 -6.75
C TYR A 669 -45.30 23.58 -5.31
N LEU A 670 -45.88 24.61 -4.68
CA LEU A 670 -46.49 24.51 -3.36
C LEU A 670 -48.01 24.60 -3.54
N ASN A 671 -48.72 23.53 -3.22
CA ASN A 671 -50.18 23.43 -3.41
C ASN A 671 -50.62 23.80 -4.84
N GLY A 672 -49.80 23.45 -5.84
CA GLY A 672 -50.04 23.76 -7.25
C GLY A 672 -49.57 25.14 -7.72
N GLU A 673 -49.08 26.00 -6.83
CA GLU A 673 -48.50 27.30 -7.19
C GLU A 673 -46.99 27.19 -7.42
N ARG A 674 -46.52 27.59 -8.59
CA ARG A 674 -45.09 27.58 -8.95
C ARG A 674 -44.30 28.58 -8.10
N THR A 675 -43.11 28.18 -7.65
CA THR A 675 -42.17 29.03 -6.91
C THR A 675 -40.84 29.20 -7.68
N ASP A 676 -40.00 30.13 -7.22
CA ASP A 676 -38.63 30.35 -7.73
C ASP A 676 -37.57 29.54 -6.96
N GLU A 677 -37.99 28.58 -6.15
CA GLU A 677 -37.11 27.70 -5.37
C GLU A 677 -37.18 26.27 -5.89
N HIS A 678 -36.30 25.42 -5.39
CA HIS A 678 -36.26 23.98 -5.62
C HIS A 678 -36.09 23.27 -4.30
N ILE A 679 -36.64 22.07 -4.15
CA ILE A 679 -36.31 21.20 -3.02
C ILE A 679 -34.83 20.84 -3.13
N SER A 680 -34.09 20.92 -2.02
CA SER A 680 -32.70 20.43 -1.95
C SER A 680 -32.71 18.90 -2.02
N MET A 681 -32.86 18.39 -3.24
CA MET A 681 -33.11 16.99 -3.57
C MET A 681 -32.21 16.54 -4.71
N GLN A 682 -31.89 15.24 -4.74
CA GLN A 682 -31.25 14.56 -5.84
C GLN A 682 -32.08 13.34 -6.24
N VAL A 683 -32.43 13.23 -7.52
CA VAL A 683 -33.10 12.06 -8.11
C VAL A 683 -32.07 11.26 -8.88
N ILE A 684 -31.72 10.09 -8.37
CA ILE A 684 -30.70 9.20 -8.93
C ILE A 684 -31.40 8.15 -9.77
N THR A 685 -31.00 8.05 -11.03
CA THR A 685 -31.52 7.05 -11.97
C THR A 685 -30.38 6.17 -12.47
N ARG A 686 -30.70 4.93 -12.86
CA ARG A 686 -29.77 3.98 -13.46
C ARG A 686 -30.21 3.72 -14.91
N GLY A 687 -29.32 3.98 -15.87
CA GLY A 687 -29.61 3.72 -17.29
C GLY A 687 -30.09 2.27 -17.52
N ALA A 688 -31.12 2.13 -18.36
CA ALA A 688 -31.75 0.86 -18.71
C ALA A 688 -30.84 -0.11 -19.48
#